data_AF-Q9H2X0-F1
#
_entry.id   AF-Q9H2X0-F1
#
_cell.length_a   1.000
_cell.length_b   1.000
_cell.length_c   1.000
_cell.angle_alpha   90.00
_cell.angle_beta   90.00
_cell.angle_gamma   90.00
#
_symmetry.space_group_name_H-M   'P 1'
#
loop_
_entity.id
_entity.type
_entity.pdbx_description
1 polymer ?
#
loop_
_entity_poly.entity_id
_entity_poly.type
_entity_poly.pdbx_seq_one_letter_code
_entity_poly.pdbx_strand_id
1 'polypeptide(L)'
;MPSLPAPPAPLLLLGLLLLGSRPARGAGPEPPVLPIRSEKEPLPVRGAAGCTFGGKVYALDETWHPDLGEPFGVMRCVLCACEAPQWGRRTRGPGRVSCKNIKPECPTPACGQPRQLPGHCCQTCPQERSSSERQPSGLSFEYPRDPEHRSYSDRGEPGAEERARGDGHTDFVALLTGPRSQAVARARVSLLRSSLRFSISYRRLDRPTRIRFSDSNGSVLFEHPAAPTQDGLVCGVWRAVPRLSLRLLRAEQLHVALVTLTHPSGEVWGPLIRHRALAAETFSAILTLEGPPQQGVGGITLLTLSDTEDSLHFLLLFRGLLEPRSGGLTQVPLRLQILHQGQLLRELQANVSAQEPGFAEVLPNLTVQEMDWLVLGELQMALEWAGRPGLRISGHIAARKSCDVLQSVLCGADALIPVQTGAAGSASLTLLGNGSLIYQVQVVGTSSEVVAMTLETKPQRRDQRTVLCHMAGLQPGGHTAVGICPGLGARGAHMLLQNELFLNVGTKDFPDGELRGHVAALPYCGHSARHDTLPVPLAGALVLPPVKSQAAGHAWLSLDTHCHLHYEVLLAGLGGSEQGTVTAHLLGPPGTPGPRRLLKGFYGSEAQGVVKDLEPELLRHLAKGMASLMITTKGSPRGELRGQVHIANQCEVGGLRLEAAGAEGVRALGAPDTASAAPPVVPGLPALAPAKPGGPGRPRDPNTCFFEGQQRPHGARWAPNYDPLCSLCTCQRRTVICDPVVCPPPSCPHPVQAPDQCCPVCPEKQDVRDLPGLPRSRDPGEGCYFDGDRSWRAAGTRWHPVVPPFGLIKCAVCTCKGGTGEVHCEKVQCPRLACAQPVRVNPTDCCKQCPVGSGAHPQLGDPMQADGPRGCRFAGQWFPESQSWHPSVPPFGEMSCITCRCGAGVPHCERDDCSLPLSCGSGKESRCCSRCTAHRRPAPETRTDPELEKEAEGS
;
A
#
# COMPACT_ATOMS: atom_id res chain seq x y z
N MET A 1 4.24 -37.55 -53.57
CA MET A 1 5.17 -37.20 -54.65
C MET A 1 6.44 -36.63 -54.02
N PRO A 2 7.56 -37.38 -53.98
CA PRO A 2 8.72 -37.04 -53.13
C PRO A 2 10.05 -36.87 -53.89
N SER A 3 10.97 -36.06 -53.35
CA SER A 3 12.42 -36.08 -53.64
C SER A 3 13.18 -35.08 -52.75
N LEU A 4 14.42 -35.28 -52.26
CA LEU A 4 15.25 -36.46 -51.93
C LEU A 4 16.48 -35.93 -51.13
N PRO A 5 17.11 -36.66 -50.17
CA PRO A 5 18.22 -36.15 -49.34
C PRO A 5 19.60 -36.77 -49.64
N ALA A 6 20.72 -36.11 -49.27
CA ALA A 6 22.08 -36.69 -49.23
C ALA A 6 23.10 -35.89 -48.37
N PRO A 7 23.92 -36.53 -47.50
CA PRO A 7 25.12 -35.98 -46.85
C PRO A 7 26.42 -36.76 -47.29
N PRO A 8 27.43 -37.05 -46.44
CA PRO A 8 28.61 -36.23 -46.07
C PRO A 8 29.99 -36.85 -46.44
N ALA A 9 31.12 -36.16 -46.18
CA ALA A 9 32.49 -36.72 -46.24
C ALA A 9 33.53 -36.00 -45.32
N PRO A 10 34.63 -36.66 -44.84
CA PRO A 10 35.68 -36.10 -43.96
C PRO A 10 37.10 -36.07 -44.62
N LEU A 11 38.20 -35.85 -43.84
CA LEU A 11 39.54 -36.55 -43.87
C LEU A 11 40.73 -35.72 -43.28
N LEU A 12 41.55 -36.32 -42.37
CA LEU A 12 43.04 -36.33 -42.26
C LEU A 12 43.87 -35.00 -42.13
N LEU A 13 45.13 -34.88 -41.62
CA LEU A 13 46.16 -35.67 -40.86
C LEU A 13 47.03 -34.64 -40.07
N LEU A 14 47.36 -34.78 -38.78
CA LEU A 14 48.55 -35.45 -38.15
C LEU A 14 49.92 -34.73 -38.25
N GLY A 15 50.65 -34.58 -37.12
CA GLY A 15 52.03 -34.04 -37.04
C GLY A 15 52.36 -33.27 -35.74
N LEU A 16 52.55 -33.89 -34.56
CA LEU A 16 53.81 -34.45 -34.03
C LEU A 16 55.04 -33.52 -34.00
N LEU A 17 55.37 -32.92 -32.85
CA LEU A 17 56.53 -33.27 -32.00
C LEU A 17 56.69 -32.37 -30.75
N LEU A 18 57.55 -32.80 -29.81
CA LEU A 18 57.82 -32.17 -28.51
C LEU A 18 59.10 -31.30 -28.56
N LEU A 19 59.16 -30.21 -27.77
CA LEU A 19 60.30 -29.79 -26.91
C LEU A 19 60.13 -28.35 -26.37
N GLY A 20 60.45 -28.13 -25.08
CA GLY A 20 61.01 -26.85 -24.61
C GLY A 20 60.17 -25.88 -23.76
N SER A 21 60.48 -25.88 -22.46
CA SER A 21 60.78 -24.66 -21.67
C SER A 21 59.67 -23.69 -21.16
N ARG A 22 59.25 -24.00 -19.92
CA ARG A 22 59.00 -23.09 -18.77
C ARG A 22 57.64 -22.34 -18.66
N PRO A 23 57.18 -22.02 -17.43
CA PRO A 23 55.78 -21.70 -17.17
C PRO A 23 55.47 -20.20 -17.05
N ALA A 24 54.31 -19.80 -17.55
CA ALA A 24 53.66 -18.52 -17.24
C ALA A 24 52.35 -18.78 -16.49
N ARG A 25 52.01 -17.94 -15.51
CA ARG A 25 50.76 -18.04 -14.74
C ARG A 25 49.59 -17.55 -15.58
N GLY A 26 48.72 -18.45 -16.01
CA GLY A 26 47.42 -18.12 -16.60
C GLY A 26 46.29 -18.37 -15.59
N ALA A 27 45.31 -17.46 -15.51
CA ALA A 27 44.15 -17.64 -14.64
C ALA A 27 43.19 -18.70 -15.20
N GLY A 28 42.60 -19.51 -14.33
CA GLY A 28 41.43 -20.32 -14.67
C GLY A 28 40.17 -19.44 -14.76
N PRO A 29 39.08 -19.94 -15.37
CA PRO A 29 37.84 -19.19 -15.47
C PRO A 29 37.25 -18.94 -14.06
N GLU A 30 36.94 -17.68 -13.77
CA GLU A 30 36.25 -17.29 -12.54
C GLU A 30 34.78 -17.79 -12.60
N PRO A 31 34.24 -18.39 -11.52
CA PRO A 31 32.85 -18.85 -11.53
C PRO A 31 31.90 -17.65 -11.65
N PRO A 32 30.79 -17.77 -12.40
CA PRO A 32 29.88 -16.65 -12.64
C PRO A 32 29.26 -16.15 -11.33
N VAL A 33 29.58 -14.90 -10.96
CA VAL A 33 29.08 -14.28 -9.73
C VAL A 33 27.56 -14.08 -9.85
N LEU A 34 26.81 -14.91 -9.12
CA LEU A 34 25.34 -14.91 -9.19
C LEU A 34 24.77 -13.51 -8.84
N PRO A 35 23.87 -12.93 -9.66
CA PRO A 35 23.30 -11.60 -9.44
C PRO A 35 22.26 -11.55 -8.30
N ILE A 36 22.16 -12.63 -7.51
CA ILE A 36 21.14 -12.86 -6.50
C ILE A 36 21.76 -12.70 -5.10
N ARG A 37 21.77 -11.47 -4.58
CA ARG A 37 22.11 -11.15 -3.19
C ARG A 37 20.99 -10.30 -2.56
N SER A 38 20.80 -10.42 -1.24
CA SER A 38 19.87 -9.57 -0.48
C SER A 38 20.24 -8.09 -0.60
N GLU A 39 19.27 -7.22 -0.85
CA GLU A 39 19.48 -5.78 -1.08
C GLU A 39 19.71 -5.03 0.24
N LYS A 40 20.89 -5.20 0.86
CA LYS A 40 21.30 -4.57 2.12
C LYS A 40 21.58 -3.06 2.04
N GLU A 41 21.40 -2.43 0.87
CA GLU A 41 21.73 -1.02 0.62
C GLU A 41 20.66 -0.32 -0.25
N PRO A 42 20.19 0.88 0.12
CA PRO A 42 19.09 1.56 -0.59
C PRO A 42 19.56 2.26 -1.87
N LEU A 43 19.09 1.79 -3.03
CA LEU A 43 19.39 2.42 -4.33
C LEU A 43 18.74 3.82 -4.47
N PRO A 44 19.46 4.85 -4.96
CA PRO A 44 18.92 6.18 -5.19
C PRO A 44 18.03 6.22 -6.45
N VAL A 45 16.73 6.39 -6.28
CA VAL A 45 15.76 6.41 -7.38
C VAL A 45 15.80 7.75 -8.14
N ARG A 46 16.69 7.85 -9.15
CA ARG A 46 16.61 8.91 -10.17
C ARG A 46 15.22 8.88 -10.82
N GLY A 47 14.47 9.96 -10.67
CA GLY A 47 13.13 10.14 -11.26
C GLY A 47 11.95 10.06 -10.28
N ALA A 48 12.17 9.69 -9.03
CA ALA A 48 11.12 9.78 -7.99
C ALA A 48 10.87 11.24 -7.59
N ALA A 49 9.61 11.58 -7.27
CA ALA A 49 9.30 12.85 -6.64
C ALA A 49 9.74 12.83 -5.17
N GLY A 50 10.63 13.73 -4.78
CA GLY A 50 11.25 13.80 -3.46
C GLY A 50 12.08 15.07 -3.28
N CYS A 51 12.80 15.15 -2.17
CA CYS A 51 13.59 16.30 -1.75
C CYS A 51 15.08 15.94 -1.62
N THR A 52 15.97 16.88 -1.89
CA THR A 52 17.42 16.73 -1.66
C THR A 52 17.87 17.58 -0.49
N PHE A 53 18.61 16.99 0.45
CA PHE A 53 19.21 17.71 1.58
C PHE A 53 20.53 17.06 2.00
N GLY A 54 21.62 17.84 2.07
CA GLY A 54 22.94 17.33 2.47
C GLY A 54 23.44 16.15 1.63
N GLY A 55 23.26 16.21 0.30
CA GLY A 55 23.59 15.13 -0.64
C GLY A 55 22.64 13.92 -0.62
N LYS A 56 21.82 13.75 0.42
CA LYS A 56 20.86 12.65 0.56
C LYS A 56 19.52 12.99 -0.11
N VAL A 57 18.86 11.97 -0.66
CA VAL A 57 17.54 12.06 -1.30
C VAL A 57 16.50 11.48 -0.33
N TYR A 58 15.44 12.24 -0.08
CA TYR A 58 14.33 11.89 0.81
C TYR A 58 13.04 11.79 -0.01
N ALA A 59 12.22 10.78 0.27
CA ALA A 59 10.92 10.61 -0.36
C ALA A 59 9.91 11.67 0.13
N LEU A 60 8.83 11.91 -0.63
CA LEU A 60 7.70 12.69 -0.13
C LEU A 60 7.15 12.10 1.17
N ASP A 61 6.73 12.98 2.10
CA ASP A 61 6.33 12.67 3.48
C ASP A 61 7.44 12.07 4.39
N GLU A 62 8.69 11.96 3.91
CA GLU A 62 9.81 11.54 4.75
C GLU A 62 10.28 12.64 5.71
N THR A 63 10.77 12.26 6.89
CA THR A 63 11.13 13.16 7.99
C THR A 63 12.49 12.81 8.59
N TRP A 64 13.40 13.77 8.72
CA TRP A 64 14.76 13.59 9.23
C TRP A 64 15.20 14.75 10.13
N HIS A 65 16.22 14.52 10.95
CA HIS A 65 16.97 15.61 11.59
C HIS A 65 18.08 16.03 10.63
N PRO A 66 18.25 17.32 10.29
CA PRO A 66 19.24 17.74 9.33
C PRO A 66 20.65 17.56 9.91
N ASP A 67 21.49 16.86 9.16
CA ASP A 67 22.92 16.78 9.38
C ASP A 67 23.59 17.92 8.60
N LEU A 68 24.31 18.79 9.31
CA LEU A 68 24.96 19.97 8.75
C LEU A 68 26.46 19.76 8.50
N GLY A 69 26.99 18.56 8.79
CA GLY A 69 28.43 18.28 8.73
C GLY A 69 29.20 18.95 9.87
N GLU A 70 30.48 18.63 10.02
CA GLU A 70 31.32 19.23 11.06
C GLU A 70 31.52 20.73 10.82
N PRO A 71 31.54 21.58 11.87
CA PRO A 71 31.51 21.24 13.30
C PRO A 71 30.08 21.11 13.90
N PHE A 72 29.02 21.26 13.10
CA PHE A 72 27.64 21.37 13.60
C PHE A 72 26.95 20.01 13.82
N GLY A 73 27.19 19.04 12.93
CA GLY A 73 26.62 17.70 12.95
C GLY A 73 25.09 17.65 12.86
N VAL A 74 24.50 16.64 13.48
CA VAL A 74 23.05 16.38 13.45
C VAL A 74 22.29 17.31 14.39
N MET A 75 21.51 18.23 13.83
CA MET A 75 20.66 19.19 14.55
C MET A 75 19.43 18.51 15.15
N ARG A 76 19.61 17.80 16.26
CA ARG A 76 18.60 16.96 16.93
C ARG A 76 17.33 17.69 17.39
N CYS A 77 17.34 19.02 17.48
CA CYS A 77 16.15 19.84 17.76
C CYS A 77 15.46 20.43 16.52
N VAL A 78 15.92 20.09 15.31
CA VAL A 78 15.27 20.49 14.05
C VAL A 78 14.72 19.25 13.37
N LEU A 79 13.41 19.24 13.11
CA LEU A 79 12.76 18.18 12.34
C LEU A 79 12.43 18.72 10.95
N CYS A 80 13.12 18.19 9.94
CA CYS A 80 12.83 18.42 8.53
C CYS A 80 11.85 17.37 7.99
N ALA A 81 11.05 17.78 7.02
CA ALA A 81 10.11 16.97 6.28
C ALA A 81 10.19 17.29 4.78
N CYS A 82 9.87 16.32 3.93
CA CYS A 82 9.76 16.50 2.49
C CYS A 82 8.29 16.73 2.08
N GLU A 83 7.90 17.99 1.93
CA GLU A 83 6.55 18.38 1.55
C GLU A 83 6.33 18.32 0.03
N ALA A 84 5.15 17.84 -0.38
CA ALA A 84 4.72 17.93 -1.76
C ALA A 84 4.50 19.41 -2.18
N PRO A 85 4.86 19.81 -3.41
CA PRO A 85 4.69 21.20 -3.85
C PRO A 85 3.19 21.58 -3.90
N GLN A 86 2.79 22.47 -2.99
CA GLN A 86 1.39 22.85 -2.75
C GLN A 86 0.80 23.75 -3.85
N TRP A 87 0.40 23.09 -4.94
CA TRP A 87 -0.65 23.45 -5.91
C TRP A 87 -0.49 24.75 -6.73
N GLY A 88 0.29 24.66 -7.80
CA GLY A 88 0.03 25.35 -9.07
C GLY A 88 -0.39 24.34 -10.15
N ARG A 89 -1.35 24.66 -11.03
CA ARG A 89 -1.64 23.79 -12.20
C ARG A 89 -0.44 23.80 -13.15
N ARG A 90 -0.04 22.62 -13.63
CA ARG A 90 1.07 22.37 -14.59
C ARG A 90 2.47 22.73 -14.08
N THR A 91 3.07 21.86 -13.24
CA THR A 91 4.46 21.37 -13.34
C THR A 91 4.69 20.34 -12.22
N ARG A 92 5.33 19.20 -12.53
CA ARG A 92 5.67 18.15 -11.54
C ARG A 92 6.99 18.50 -10.84
N GLY A 93 6.98 19.57 -10.04
CA GLY A 93 8.18 20.10 -9.39
C GLY A 93 8.78 19.15 -8.33
N PRO A 94 10.07 19.34 -7.97
CA PRO A 94 10.69 18.63 -6.86
C PRO A 94 9.97 18.95 -5.54
N GLY A 95 10.11 18.05 -4.56
CA GLY A 95 9.58 18.27 -3.21
C GLY A 95 10.28 19.44 -2.50
N ARG A 96 9.57 20.09 -1.58
CA ARG A 96 10.11 21.15 -0.74
C ARG A 96 10.58 20.56 0.59
N VAL A 97 11.85 20.82 0.94
CA VAL A 97 12.31 20.64 2.32
C VAL A 97 11.64 21.70 3.20
N SER A 98 11.04 21.27 4.31
CA SER A 98 10.38 22.11 5.30
C SER A 98 10.86 21.69 6.69
N CYS A 99 11.45 22.60 7.46
CA CYS A 99 12.09 22.28 8.74
C CYS A 99 11.54 23.12 9.88
N LYS A 100 11.13 22.47 10.98
CA LYS A 100 10.66 23.12 12.21
C LYS A 100 11.57 22.84 13.41
N ASN A 101 11.62 23.78 14.35
CA ASN A 101 12.29 23.58 15.64
C ASN A 101 11.33 22.85 16.60
N ILE A 102 11.72 21.68 17.10
CA ILE A 102 10.90 20.85 18.01
C ILE A 102 11.23 21.07 19.49
N LYS A 103 12.17 21.94 19.84
CA LYS A 103 12.48 22.29 21.24
C LYS A 103 11.27 22.84 22.03
N PRO A 104 10.33 23.61 21.44
CA PRO A 104 9.10 24.03 22.12
C PRO A 104 8.08 22.90 22.33
N GLU A 105 8.24 21.75 21.65
CA GLU A 105 7.34 20.59 21.74
C GLU A 105 7.79 19.59 22.83
N CYS A 106 8.85 19.92 23.58
CA CYS A 106 9.37 19.09 24.66
C CYS A 106 8.55 19.21 25.96
N PRO A 107 8.23 18.09 26.64
CA PRO A 107 7.57 18.13 27.94
C PRO A 107 8.50 18.72 29.02
N THR A 108 7.91 19.42 29.99
CA THR A 108 8.63 19.96 31.15
C THR A 108 9.06 18.84 32.11
N PRO A 109 10.36 18.72 32.45
CA PRO A 109 10.84 17.63 33.29
C PRO A 109 10.54 17.87 34.78
N ALA A 110 10.01 16.86 35.47
CA ALA A 110 9.55 16.94 36.85
C ALA A 110 10.65 16.76 37.93
N CYS A 111 11.91 17.08 37.62
CA CYS A 111 13.07 16.89 38.51
C CYS A 111 13.97 18.13 38.55
N GLY A 112 14.62 18.38 39.69
CA GLY A 112 15.44 19.59 39.89
C GLY A 112 16.78 19.64 39.13
N GLN A 113 17.21 18.56 38.49
CA GLN A 113 18.40 18.52 37.62
C GLN A 113 18.15 17.69 36.35
N PRO A 114 17.37 18.20 35.39
CA PRO A 114 17.12 17.51 34.13
C PRO A 114 18.38 17.58 33.24
N ARG A 115 18.73 16.46 32.60
CA ARG A 115 19.93 16.38 31.73
C ARG A 115 19.53 16.10 30.29
N GLN A 116 20.15 16.81 29.34
CA GLN A 116 20.02 16.48 27.93
C GLN A 116 20.94 15.29 27.62
N LEU A 117 20.35 14.17 27.17
CA LEU A 117 21.11 12.99 26.79
C LEU A 117 21.80 13.20 25.42
N PRO A 118 23.08 12.80 25.25
CA PRO A 118 23.72 12.76 23.94
C PRO A 118 22.91 11.89 22.98
N GLY A 119 22.23 12.54 22.02
CA GLY A 119 21.26 11.88 21.16
C GLY A 119 19.93 12.63 21.00
N HIS A 120 19.52 13.39 22.01
CA HIS A 120 18.13 13.85 22.19
C HIS A 120 18.00 15.39 22.19
N CYS A 121 16.82 15.89 21.79
CA CYS A 121 16.49 17.32 21.92
C CYS A 121 16.00 17.67 23.33
N CYS A 122 15.01 16.92 23.82
CA CYS A 122 14.39 17.18 25.12
C CYS A 122 15.30 16.73 26.26
N GLN A 123 15.23 17.44 27.39
CA GLN A 123 15.90 17.04 28.62
C GLN A 123 15.11 15.92 29.32
N THR A 124 15.83 15.04 30.00
CA THR A 124 15.28 13.88 30.70
C THR A 124 15.82 13.81 32.12
N CYS A 125 15.00 13.35 33.05
CA CYS A 125 15.45 13.05 34.41
C CYS A 125 16.32 11.78 34.40
N PRO A 126 17.45 11.74 35.12
CA PRO A 126 18.32 10.57 35.15
C PRO A 126 17.63 9.40 35.84
N GLN A 127 17.58 8.26 35.16
CA GLN A 127 17.11 6.98 35.70
C GLN A 127 18.31 6.17 36.23
N GLU A 128 18.15 5.42 37.32
CA GLU A 128 19.25 4.66 37.91
C GLU A 128 19.77 3.54 37.00
N ARG A 129 21.07 3.26 37.08
CA ARG A 129 21.80 2.50 36.06
C ARG A 129 21.94 1.02 36.37
N SER A 130 21.78 0.19 35.35
CA SER A 130 22.55 -1.05 35.18
C SER A 130 23.24 -1.06 33.81
N SER A 131 24.53 -1.36 33.84
CA SER A 131 25.50 -1.65 32.75
C SER A 131 25.00 -2.13 31.38
N SER A 132 25.75 -2.04 30.27
CA SER A 132 26.94 -1.29 29.81
C SER A 132 27.34 -1.86 28.44
N GLU A 133 28.30 -1.23 27.73
CA GLU A 133 29.04 -1.80 26.57
C GLU A 133 28.26 -1.99 25.24
N ARG A 134 28.89 -1.86 24.06
CA ARG A 134 30.01 -1.00 23.59
C ARG A 134 29.91 -0.91 22.06
N GLN A 135 30.09 0.28 21.49
CA GLN A 135 30.23 0.47 20.03
C GLN A 135 31.73 0.44 19.66
N PRO A 136 32.10 -0.04 18.46
CA PRO A 136 32.83 0.88 17.58
C PRO A 136 32.56 0.74 16.07
N SER A 137 32.39 1.91 15.46
CA SER A 137 32.99 2.40 14.20
C SER A 137 33.76 1.46 13.25
N GLY A 138 33.34 1.47 11.98
CA GLY A 138 34.24 1.76 10.85
C GLY A 138 34.93 0.59 10.13
N LEU A 139 34.71 0.49 8.81
CA LEU A 139 35.67 0.96 7.79
C LEU A 139 35.02 0.99 6.40
N SER A 140 35.56 1.82 5.51
CA SER A 140 35.07 2.05 4.14
C SER A 140 35.92 1.34 3.09
N PHE A 141 35.30 0.78 2.07
CA PHE A 141 35.93 0.56 0.77
C PHE A 141 34.91 0.74 -0.36
N GLU A 142 35.37 1.21 -1.52
CA GLU A 142 34.55 1.65 -2.66
C GLU A 142 35.00 0.94 -3.96
N TYR A 143 34.34 1.24 -5.08
CA TYR A 143 34.62 0.80 -6.46
C TYR A 143 34.21 -0.65 -6.82
N PRO A 144 33.98 -0.94 -8.12
CA PRO A 144 33.38 -0.10 -9.16
C PRO A 144 32.10 -0.75 -9.76
N ARG A 145 31.33 0.00 -10.56
CA ARG A 145 30.23 -0.55 -11.37
C ARG A 145 30.54 -0.39 -12.86
N ASP A 146 30.82 -1.50 -13.53
CA ASP A 146 30.87 -1.53 -14.99
C ASP A 146 29.46 -1.50 -15.61
N PRO A 147 29.25 -0.79 -16.74
CA PRO A 147 27.93 -0.51 -17.30
C PRO A 147 27.49 -1.45 -18.46
N GLU A 148 28.06 -2.64 -18.61
CA GLU A 148 27.98 -3.44 -19.85
C GLU A 148 27.06 -4.69 -19.82
N HIS A 149 25.76 -4.56 -19.51
CA HIS A 149 24.75 -5.58 -19.85
C HIS A 149 23.35 -4.97 -20.12
N ARG A 150 23.28 -3.98 -21.01
CA ARG A 150 22.01 -3.46 -21.57
C ARG A 150 22.09 -3.23 -23.07
N SER A 151 21.87 -4.31 -23.82
CA SER A 151 21.60 -4.30 -25.26
C SER A 151 20.56 -5.37 -25.60
N TYR A 152 19.92 -5.26 -26.77
CA TYR A 152 18.92 -6.19 -27.29
C TYR A 152 17.60 -6.35 -26.49
N SER A 153 16.85 -5.26 -26.35
CA SER A 153 15.38 -5.24 -26.54
C SER A 153 14.86 -3.80 -26.64
N ASP A 154 15.22 -3.10 -27.73
CA ASP A 154 14.67 -1.78 -28.07
C ASP A 154 13.97 -1.83 -29.44
N ARG A 155 12.64 -1.65 -29.41
CA ARG A 155 11.72 -1.10 -30.43
C ARG A 155 10.29 -1.61 -30.25
N GLY A 156 9.63 -1.09 -29.23
CA GLY A 156 8.19 -1.25 -28.98
C GLY A 156 7.75 -0.22 -27.95
N GLU A 157 6.67 0.52 -28.23
CA GLU A 157 6.18 1.59 -27.35
C GLU A 157 5.93 1.09 -25.92
N PRO A 158 6.37 1.82 -24.87
CA PRO A 158 6.21 1.39 -23.48
C PRO A 158 4.74 1.51 -23.04
N GLY A 159 4.02 0.40 -23.21
CA GLY A 159 2.62 0.21 -22.83
C GLY A 159 2.34 0.61 -21.38
N ALA A 160 1.09 1.00 -21.10
CA ALA A 160 0.72 1.60 -19.82
C ALA A 160 0.93 0.70 -18.59
N GLU A 161 1.03 -0.61 -18.79
CA GLU A 161 1.04 -1.65 -17.74
C GLU A 161 2.38 -1.80 -17.02
N GLU A 162 3.50 -1.53 -17.68
CA GLU A 162 4.83 -1.56 -17.03
C GLU A 162 4.96 -0.47 -15.95
N ARG A 163 4.18 0.62 -16.09
CA ARG A 163 4.02 1.65 -15.05
C ARG A 163 3.19 1.18 -13.85
N ALA A 164 2.37 0.12 -13.99
CA ALA A 164 1.54 -0.41 -12.91
C ALA A 164 2.30 -1.34 -11.96
N ARG A 165 3.20 -2.20 -12.47
CA ARG A 165 4.04 -3.08 -11.64
C ARG A 165 5.11 -2.31 -10.85
N GLY A 166 5.40 -1.05 -11.24
CA GLY A 166 6.35 -0.15 -10.57
C GLY A 166 5.78 0.77 -9.46
N ASP A 167 4.46 0.95 -9.35
CA ASP A 167 3.89 1.97 -8.44
C ASP A 167 3.59 1.42 -7.02
N GLY A 168 4.64 1.33 -6.20
CA GLY A 168 4.49 1.15 -4.75
C GLY A 168 4.11 -0.26 -4.26
N HIS A 169 4.35 -1.29 -5.07
CA HIS A 169 4.27 -2.70 -4.65
C HIS A 169 5.64 -3.19 -4.16
N THR A 170 5.71 -3.80 -2.96
CA THR A 170 6.89 -4.55 -2.51
C THR A 170 6.50 -5.88 -1.87
N ASP A 171 7.27 -6.93 -2.18
CA ASP A 171 7.07 -8.30 -1.67
C ASP A 171 8.12 -8.66 -0.61
N PHE A 172 7.67 -9.43 0.38
CA PHE A 172 8.45 -9.96 1.49
C PHE A 172 8.11 -11.45 1.71
N VAL A 173 9.06 -12.19 2.30
CA VAL A 173 8.90 -13.61 2.65
C VAL A 173 9.41 -13.87 4.06
N ALA A 174 8.85 -14.89 4.73
CA ALA A 174 9.38 -15.40 6.00
C ALA A 174 9.34 -16.93 6.04
N LEU A 175 10.46 -17.52 6.49
CA LEU A 175 10.53 -18.90 6.98
C LEU A 175 10.06 -18.91 8.43
N LEU A 176 8.96 -19.61 8.71
CA LEU A 176 8.40 -19.75 10.05
C LEU A 176 8.72 -21.15 10.59
N THR A 177 9.44 -21.20 11.71
CA THR A 177 9.74 -22.42 12.47
C THR A 177 9.57 -22.14 13.95
N GLY A 178 9.48 -23.19 14.78
CA GLY A 178 9.20 -23.06 16.21
C GLY A 178 10.08 -24.00 17.03
N PRO A 179 10.79 -23.52 18.09
CA PRO A 179 11.72 -24.36 18.86
C PRO A 179 11.04 -25.47 19.66
N ARG A 180 9.70 -25.55 19.65
CA ARG A 180 8.89 -26.62 20.26
C ARG A 180 7.97 -27.35 19.28
N SER A 181 8.11 -27.11 17.97
CA SER A 181 7.21 -27.66 16.95
C SER A 181 7.95 -28.35 15.81
N GLN A 182 7.24 -29.28 15.16
CA GLN A 182 7.59 -29.94 13.90
C GLN A 182 7.03 -29.23 12.67
N ALA A 183 6.26 -28.16 12.89
CA ALA A 183 5.67 -27.34 11.86
C ALA A 183 6.72 -26.47 11.14
N VAL A 184 6.53 -26.34 9.84
CA VAL A 184 7.22 -25.36 9.00
C VAL A 184 6.17 -24.63 8.20
N ALA A 185 6.22 -23.29 8.23
CA ALA A 185 5.30 -22.46 7.47
C ALA A 185 6.05 -21.36 6.71
N ARG A 186 5.40 -20.87 5.67
CA ARG A 186 5.95 -19.96 4.68
C ARG A 186 4.98 -18.81 4.50
N ALA A 187 5.33 -17.62 5.00
CA ALA A 187 4.55 -16.42 4.74
C ALA A 187 5.10 -15.71 3.49
N ARG A 188 4.22 -15.34 2.56
CA ARG A 188 4.47 -14.27 1.58
C ARG A 188 3.59 -13.08 1.95
N VAL A 189 4.18 -11.88 1.96
CA VAL A 189 3.50 -10.64 2.35
C VAL A 189 3.76 -9.57 1.30
N SER A 190 2.71 -9.00 0.72
CA SER A 190 2.80 -7.90 -0.25
C SER A 190 2.29 -6.60 0.37
N LEU A 191 3.14 -5.58 0.38
CA LEU A 191 2.76 -4.20 0.63
C LEU A 191 2.26 -3.59 -0.68
N LEU A 192 1.04 -3.06 -0.67
CA LEU A 192 0.51 -2.24 -1.76
C LEU A 192 -0.16 -1.00 -1.17
N ARG A 193 0.31 0.18 -1.59
CA ARG A 193 -0.08 1.51 -1.06
C ARG A 193 0.18 1.64 0.45
N SER A 194 -0.74 1.19 1.28
CA SER A 194 -0.70 1.26 2.75
C SER A 194 -1.37 0.05 3.44
N SER A 195 -1.54 -1.05 2.70
CA SER A 195 -2.13 -2.29 3.22
C SER A 195 -1.19 -3.47 2.94
N LEU A 196 -0.95 -4.30 3.96
CA LEU A 196 -0.22 -5.56 3.83
C LEU A 196 -1.21 -6.69 3.59
N ARG A 197 -1.07 -7.37 2.45
CA ARG A 197 -1.78 -8.63 2.15
C ARG A 197 -0.83 -9.77 2.48
N PHE A 198 -1.35 -10.89 2.96
CA PHE A 198 -0.53 -12.06 3.27
C PHE A 198 -1.20 -13.37 2.88
N SER A 199 -0.36 -14.29 2.41
CA SER A 199 -0.67 -15.70 2.14
C SER A 199 0.33 -16.54 2.92
N ILE A 200 -0.13 -17.35 3.86
CA ILE A 200 0.73 -18.19 4.69
C ILE A 200 0.37 -19.66 4.49
N SER A 201 1.24 -20.42 3.84
CA SER A 201 1.09 -21.88 3.69
C SER A 201 1.89 -22.61 4.77
N TYR A 202 1.36 -23.73 5.27
CA TYR A 202 1.97 -24.47 6.38
C TYR A 202 1.94 -25.99 6.19
N ARG A 203 2.90 -26.68 6.80
CA ARG A 203 2.99 -28.14 6.89
C ARG A 203 3.25 -28.54 8.34
N ARG A 204 2.67 -29.67 8.76
CA ARG A 204 2.81 -30.28 10.11
C ARG A 204 2.45 -29.35 11.29
N LEU A 205 1.49 -28.44 11.09
CA LEU A 205 0.91 -27.56 12.11
C LEU A 205 -0.56 -27.93 12.34
N ASP A 206 -1.02 -27.88 13.58
CA ASP A 206 -2.45 -27.90 13.91
C ASP A 206 -3.18 -26.67 13.35
N ARG A 207 -4.52 -26.72 13.32
CA ARG A 207 -5.38 -25.62 12.81
C ARG A 207 -5.00 -24.28 13.48
N PRO A 208 -4.45 -23.30 12.75
CA PRO A 208 -4.12 -22.00 13.32
C PRO A 208 -5.42 -21.24 13.68
N THR A 209 -5.37 -20.47 14.77
CA THR A 209 -6.47 -19.63 15.26
C THR A 209 -6.28 -18.17 14.92
N ARG A 210 -5.03 -17.70 14.92
CA ARG A 210 -4.64 -16.32 14.61
C ARG A 210 -3.29 -16.26 13.91
N ILE A 211 -3.11 -15.20 13.12
CA ILE A 211 -1.83 -14.71 12.64
C ILE A 211 -1.48 -13.47 13.46
N ARG A 212 -0.24 -13.40 13.96
CA ARG A 212 0.28 -12.31 14.79
C ARG A 212 1.45 -11.65 14.09
N PHE A 213 1.48 -10.31 14.05
CA PHE A 213 2.63 -9.52 13.62
C PHE A 213 3.22 -8.80 14.83
N SER A 214 4.55 -8.82 14.97
CA SER A 214 5.27 -8.20 16.08
C SER A 214 6.53 -7.46 15.62
N ASP A 215 7.07 -6.61 16.48
CA ASP A 215 8.44 -6.10 16.34
C ASP A 215 9.50 -7.16 16.74
N SER A 216 10.78 -6.75 16.72
CA SER A 216 11.93 -7.54 17.18
C SER A 216 11.93 -7.88 18.67
N ASN A 217 11.13 -7.17 19.47
CA ASN A 217 11.08 -7.29 20.92
C ASN A 217 9.90 -8.18 21.37
N GLY A 218 9.08 -8.65 20.41
CA GLY A 218 7.88 -9.44 20.66
C GLY A 218 6.61 -8.61 20.90
N SER A 219 6.67 -7.27 20.79
CA SER A 219 5.51 -6.40 20.97
C SER A 219 4.50 -6.64 19.83
N VAL A 220 3.26 -7.01 20.17
CA VAL A 220 2.23 -7.28 19.17
C VAL A 220 1.74 -5.99 18.52
N LEU A 221 1.87 -5.91 17.19
CA LEU A 221 1.47 -4.75 16.39
C LEU A 221 0.12 -4.97 15.67
N PHE A 222 -0.22 -6.23 15.36
CA PHE A 222 -1.49 -6.62 14.74
C PHE A 222 -1.79 -8.12 14.96
N GLU A 223 -3.06 -8.47 15.11
CA GLU A 223 -3.54 -9.86 15.03
C GLU A 223 -4.67 -9.97 14.01
N HIS A 224 -4.72 -11.09 13.29
CA HIS A 224 -5.78 -11.44 12.34
C HIS A 224 -6.34 -12.83 12.69
N PRO A 225 -7.67 -13.05 12.69
CA PRO A 225 -8.22 -14.39 12.85
C PRO A 225 -7.83 -15.26 11.66
N ALA A 226 -7.36 -16.48 11.93
CA ALA A 226 -7.02 -17.44 10.89
C ALA A 226 -8.28 -18.25 10.53
N ALA A 227 -8.95 -17.87 9.44
CA ALA A 227 -9.84 -18.77 8.72
C ALA A 227 -8.98 -19.66 7.83
N PRO A 228 -8.78 -20.96 8.14
CA PRO A 228 -8.04 -21.84 7.25
C PRO A 228 -8.87 -22.12 6.00
N THR A 229 -8.24 -22.03 4.84
CA THR A 229 -8.80 -22.63 3.62
C THR A 229 -8.53 -24.14 3.63
N GLN A 230 -9.03 -24.84 2.62
CA GLN A 230 -8.47 -26.14 2.25
C GLN A 230 -6.95 -26.01 1.94
N ASP A 231 -6.23 -27.12 1.89
CA ASP A 231 -4.79 -27.21 1.55
C ASP A 231 -3.77 -26.54 2.50
N GLY A 232 -4.15 -26.16 3.72
CA GLY A 232 -3.18 -25.64 4.71
C GLY A 232 -2.63 -24.27 4.34
N LEU A 233 -3.51 -23.40 3.82
CA LEU A 233 -3.24 -22.00 3.51
C LEU A 233 -4.10 -21.10 4.40
N VAL A 234 -3.56 -19.93 4.77
CA VAL A 234 -4.29 -18.87 5.47
C VAL A 234 -4.07 -17.54 4.76
N CYS A 235 -5.16 -16.82 4.53
CA CYS A 235 -5.20 -15.55 3.83
C CYS A 235 -5.52 -14.41 4.81
N GLY A 236 -5.11 -13.18 4.48
CA GLY A 236 -5.59 -12.01 5.22
C GLY A 236 -5.02 -10.68 4.73
N VAL A 237 -5.55 -9.59 5.30
CA VAL A 237 -5.16 -8.22 4.95
C VAL A 237 -5.13 -7.34 6.20
N TRP A 238 -3.97 -6.75 6.49
CA TRP A 238 -3.84 -5.62 7.41
C TRP A 238 -4.03 -4.33 6.61
N ARG A 239 -5.24 -3.75 6.67
CA ARG A 239 -5.55 -2.46 6.03
C ARG A 239 -5.07 -1.30 6.91
N ALA A 240 -4.65 -0.19 6.28
CA ALA A 240 -4.20 1.04 6.93
C ALA A 240 -3.06 0.83 7.96
N VAL A 241 -1.96 0.21 7.52
CA VAL A 241 -0.81 -0.14 8.36
C VAL A 241 -0.14 1.13 8.94
N PRO A 242 0.12 1.20 10.26
CA PRO A 242 0.74 2.37 10.89
C PRO A 242 2.12 2.72 10.32
N ARG A 243 2.44 4.02 10.25
CA ARG A 243 3.75 4.53 9.77
C ARG A 243 4.95 3.90 10.50
N LEU A 244 4.81 3.56 11.78
CA LEU A 244 5.84 2.84 12.56
C LEU A 244 6.05 1.41 12.05
N SER A 245 4.99 0.62 11.88
CA SER A 245 5.05 -0.74 11.38
C SER A 245 5.59 -0.80 9.94
N LEU A 246 5.30 0.21 9.10
CA LEU A 246 5.90 0.35 7.78
C LEU A 246 7.41 0.65 7.82
N ARG A 247 7.91 1.36 8.85
CA ARG A 247 9.36 1.54 9.06
C ARG A 247 10.02 0.22 9.50
N LEU A 248 9.42 -0.49 10.45
CA LEU A 248 9.92 -1.80 10.91
C LEU A 248 9.97 -2.84 9.78
N LEU A 249 8.97 -2.86 8.89
CA LEU A 249 8.95 -3.73 7.71
C LEU A 249 10.08 -3.39 6.73
N ARG A 250 10.32 -2.11 6.44
CA ARG A 250 11.42 -1.67 5.56
C ARG A 250 12.81 -1.94 6.14
N ALA A 251 12.91 -2.09 7.46
CA ALA A 251 14.13 -2.44 8.18
C ALA A 251 14.24 -3.95 8.52
N GLU A 252 13.35 -4.79 7.96
CA GLU A 252 13.30 -6.25 8.18
C GLU A 252 13.13 -6.68 9.65
N GLN A 253 12.64 -5.78 10.50
CA GLN A 253 12.40 -5.98 11.95
C GLN A 253 10.98 -6.48 12.25
N LEU A 254 10.08 -6.46 11.26
CA LEU A 254 8.71 -6.97 11.41
C LEU A 254 8.71 -8.50 11.34
N HIS A 255 8.22 -9.14 12.41
CA HIS A 255 8.07 -10.58 12.52
C HIS A 255 6.61 -10.99 12.32
N VAL A 256 6.39 -12.23 11.86
CA VAL A 256 5.06 -12.85 11.76
C VAL A 256 5.06 -14.24 12.41
N ALA A 257 3.95 -14.61 13.04
CA ALA A 257 3.77 -15.87 13.76
C ALA A 257 2.38 -16.48 13.54
N LEU A 258 2.31 -17.82 13.53
CA LEU A 258 1.05 -18.58 13.57
C LEU A 258 0.73 -19.03 14.99
N VAL A 259 -0.50 -18.78 15.45
CA VAL A 259 -0.95 -19.04 16.83
C VAL A 259 -2.00 -20.16 16.83
N THR A 260 -1.66 -21.31 17.38
CA THR A 260 -2.56 -22.47 17.57
C THR A 260 -3.24 -22.41 18.95
N LEU A 261 -4.20 -23.30 19.23
CA LEU A 261 -4.82 -23.41 20.56
C LEU A 261 -3.82 -23.88 21.63
N THR A 262 -2.87 -24.73 21.25
CA THR A 262 -1.81 -25.30 22.09
C THR A 262 -0.70 -24.29 22.39
N HIS A 263 -0.41 -23.36 21.46
CA HIS A 263 0.67 -22.38 21.58
C HIS A 263 0.16 -20.92 21.43
N PRO A 264 -0.49 -20.35 22.47
CA PRO A 264 -1.03 -18.97 22.43
C PRO A 264 0.03 -17.86 22.31
N SER A 265 1.31 -18.18 22.56
CA SER A 265 2.48 -17.33 22.27
C SER A 265 2.76 -17.18 20.76
N GLY A 266 2.21 -18.06 19.93
CA GLY A 266 2.74 -18.38 18.60
C GLY A 266 3.54 -19.68 18.67
N GLU A 267 3.29 -20.57 17.71
CA GLU A 267 3.95 -21.86 17.59
C GLU A 267 5.17 -21.77 16.67
N VAL A 268 4.98 -21.20 15.48
CA VAL A 268 6.04 -20.99 14.47
C VAL A 268 6.08 -19.52 14.07
N TRP A 269 7.30 -18.98 13.92
CA TRP A 269 7.51 -17.56 13.68
C TRP A 269 8.82 -17.27 12.93
N GLY A 270 8.93 -16.07 12.36
CA GLY A 270 10.12 -15.61 11.65
C GLY A 270 10.06 -14.14 11.21
N PRO A 271 11.20 -13.52 10.86
CA PRO A 271 11.28 -12.17 10.32
C PRO A 271 10.82 -12.12 8.86
N LEU A 272 10.27 -10.98 8.44
CA LEU A 272 9.92 -10.69 7.06
C LEU A 272 11.10 -10.03 6.34
N ILE A 273 11.73 -10.78 5.43
CA ILE A 273 12.83 -10.32 4.58
C ILE A 273 12.34 -9.97 3.18
N ARG A 274 13.00 -9.02 2.53
CA ARG A 274 12.72 -8.57 1.16
C ARG A 274 13.65 -9.29 0.18
N HIS A 275 13.09 -9.92 -0.85
CA HIS A 275 13.90 -10.58 -1.88
C HIS A 275 13.37 -10.32 -3.29
N ARG A 276 14.28 -9.92 -4.21
CA ARG A 276 13.90 -9.50 -5.57
C ARG A 276 13.24 -10.63 -6.39
N ALA A 277 13.70 -11.87 -6.24
CA ALA A 277 13.14 -13.02 -6.97
C ALA A 277 11.69 -13.36 -6.59
N LEU A 278 11.12 -12.78 -5.52
CA LEU A 278 9.69 -12.95 -5.20
C LEU A 278 8.79 -12.50 -6.35
N ALA A 279 9.17 -11.43 -7.08
CA ALA A 279 8.35 -10.88 -8.15
C ALA A 279 8.13 -11.87 -9.32
N ALA A 280 9.09 -12.78 -9.57
CA ALA A 280 9.08 -13.78 -10.63
C ALA A 280 8.77 -15.21 -10.13
N GLU A 281 8.48 -15.38 -8.84
CA GLU A 281 8.33 -16.68 -8.19
C GLU A 281 7.20 -17.52 -8.80
N THR A 282 7.58 -18.72 -9.26
CA THR A 282 6.71 -19.66 -9.99
C THR A 282 6.41 -20.92 -9.18
N PHE A 283 7.45 -21.52 -8.59
CA PHE A 283 7.37 -22.75 -7.82
C PHE A 283 7.90 -22.53 -6.40
N SER A 284 7.48 -23.40 -5.49
CA SER A 284 7.87 -23.34 -4.08
C SER A 284 7.82 -24.72 -3.43
N ALA A 285 8.73 -24.99 -2.50
CA ALA A 285 8.62 -26.09 -1.54
C ALA A 285 8.64 -25.56 -0.10
N ILE A 286 8.04 -26.33 0.80
CA ILE A 286 8.24 -26.20 2.25
C ILE A 286 9.01 -27.45 2.67
N LEU A 287 10.25 -27.27 3.08
CA LEU A 287 11.15 -28.34 3.49
C LEU A 287 10.95 -28.64 4.99
N THR A 288 10.67 -29.89 5.31
CA THR A 288 10.39 -30.37 6.67
C THR A 288 11.33 -31.52 7.03
N LEU A 289 11.67 -31.66 8.31
CA LEU A 289 12.62 -32.70 8.76
C LEU A 289 12.13 -34.12 8.45
N GLU A 290 12.98 -34.94 7.83
CA GLU A 290 12.84 -36.39 7.71
C GLU A 290 13.48 -37.09 8.93
N GLY A 291 12.90 -38.20 9.38
CA GLY A 291 13.43 -38.97 10.51
C GLY A 291 12.87 -38.56 11.88
N PRO A 292 13.64 -38.71 12.97
CA PRO A 292 13.14 -38.51 14.34
C PRO A 292 12.81 -37.04 14.65
N PRO A 293 11.84 -36.76 15.55
CA PRO A 293 11.25 -35.43 15.70
C PRO A 293 12.12 -34.42 16.45
N GLN A 294 13.15 -33.86 15.79
CA GLN A 294 13.90 -32.70 16.28
C GLN A 294 13.18 -31.38 15.95
N GLN A 295 12.91 -30.56 16.96
CA GLN A 295 12.03 -29.38 16.86
C GLN A 295 12.76 -28.14 16.31
N GLY A 296 12.03 -27.25 15.63
CA GLY A 296 12.57 -25.99 15.09
C GLY A 296 13.42 -26.10 13.83
N VAL A 297 13.52 -27.29 13.22
CA VAL A 297 14.26 -27.54 11.97
C VAL A 297 13.32 -27.47 10.77
N GLY A 298 13.70 -26.74 9.73
CA GLY A 298 12.90 -26.61 8.50
C GLY A 298 13.48 -25.64 7.49
N GLY A 299 12.84 -25.53 6.33
CA GLY A 299 13.23 -24.59 5.28
C GLY A 299 12.12 -24.30 4.29
N ILE A 300 12.37 -23.34 3.41
CA ILE A 300 11.50 -22.98 2.28
C ILE A 300 12.36 -22.74 1.05
N THR A 301 11.78 -23.02 -0.11
CA THR A 301 12.40 -22.72 -1.40
C THR A 301 11.51 -21.80 -2.21
N LEU A 302 12.14 -20.90 -2.96
CA LEU A 302 11.53 -19.99 -3.90
C LEU A 302 12.21 -20.28 -5.25
N LEU A 303 11.46 -20.66 -6.29
CA LEU A 303 12.04 -21.02 -7.57
C LEU A 303 11.39 -20.24 -8.73
N THR A 304 12.24 -19.81 -9.65
CA THR A 304 11.91 -19.01 -10.84
C THR A 304 12.48 -19.73 -12.06
N LEU A 305 11.61 -20.16 -12.96
CA LEU A 305 12.03 -20.61 -14.29
C LEU A 305 12.56 -19.40 -15.10
N SER A 306 13.48 -19.63 -16.01
CA SER A 306 13.98 -18.62 -16.96
C SER A 306 13.04 -18.44 -18.16
N ASP A 307 12.84 -17.19 -18.58
CA ASP A 307 11.99 -16.81 -19.71
C ASP A 307 12.51 -17.38 -21.04
N THR A 308 13.84 -17.51 -21.17
CA THR A 308 14.53 -17.89 -22.42
C THR A 308 15.22 -19.27 -22.36
N GLU A 309 15.63 -19.72 -21.18
CA GLU A 309 16.36 -20.98 -20.99
C GLU A 309 15.49 -22.01 -20.26
N ASP A 310 15.79 -23.31 -20.41
CA ASP A 310 15.28 -24.34 -19.51
C ASP A 310 16.16 -24.43 -18.24
N SER A 311 16.33 -23.26 -17.60
CA SER A 311 17.12 -23.04 -16.38
C SER A 311 16.18 -22.66 -15.23
N LEU A 312 16.35 -23.30 -14.08
CA LEU A 312 15.56 -23.04 -12.87
C LEU A 312 16.45 -22.43 -11.79
N HIS A 313 16.32 -21.12 -11.59
CA HIS A 313 17.01 -20.41 -10.51
C HIS A 313 16.23 -20.61 -9.21
N PHE A 314 16.91 -20.78 -8.08
CA PHE A 314 16.25 -20.93 -6.79
C PHE A 314 16.98 -20.23 -5.65
N LEU A 315 16.22 -19.84 -4.63
CA LEU A 315 16.70 -19.43 -3.31
C LEU A 315 16.18 -20.45 -2.29
N LEU A 316 17.09 -21.05 -1.52
CA LEU A 316 16.77 -21.94 -0.41
C LEU A 316 17.10 -21.20 0.90
N LEU A 317 16.11 -21.11 1.80
CA LEU A 317 16.25 -20.56 3.15
C LEU A 317 15.96 -21.65 4.17
N PHE A 318 16.81 -21.85 5.17
CA PHE A 318 16.64 -22.91 6.17
C PHE A 318 16.95 -22.43 7.60
N ARG A 319 16.54 -23.22 8.60
CA ARG A 319 16.80 -22.96 10.02
C ARG A 319 16.90 -24.28 10.77
N GLY A 320 17.74 -24.32 11.81
CA GLY A 320 17.91 -25.49 12.70
C GLY A 320 18.79 -26.63 12.15
N LEU A 321 19.18 -26.62 10.86
CA LEU A 321 20.05 -27.65 10.27
C LEU A 321 21.52 -27.56 10.74
N LEU A 322 21.95 -26.39 11.19
CA LEU A 322 23.31 -26.11 11.67
C LEU A 322 23.30 -25.84 13.18
N GLU A 323 24.10 -26.58 13.93
CA GLU A 323 24.28 -26.37 15.38
C GLU A 323 25.24 -25.20 15.65
N PRO A 324 24.89 -24.20 16.48
CA PRO A 324 25.78 -23.08 16.83
C PRO A 324 27.02 -23.43 17.69
N ARG A 325 27.46 -24.70 17.71
CA ARG A 325 28.47 -25.23 18.64
C ARG A 325 29.42 -26.26 18.01
N SER A 326 30.38 -25.76 17.24
CA SER A 326 31.78 -26.24 17.30
C SER A 326 32.68 -25.24 16.56
N GLY A 327 33.83 -24.89 17.15
CA GLY A 327 34.79 -23.99 16.51
C GLY A 327 35.58 -24.70 15.40
N GLY A 328 35.85 -23.99 14.30
CA GLY A 328 36.82 -24.44 13.29
C GLY A 328 36.46 -24.11 11.83
N LEU A 329 35.17 -24.17 11.47
CA LEU A 329 34.72 -24.02 10.08
C LEU A 329 33.86 -22.77 9.90
N THR A 330 34.32 -21.84 9.06
CA THR A 330 33.60 -20.62 8.65
C THR A 330 32.55 -20.87 7.56
N GLN A 331 32.64 -22.01 6.87
CA GLN A 331 31.72 -22.46 5.83
C GLN A 331 31.41 -23.93 6.06
N VAL A 332 30.15 -24.33 5.87
CA VAL A 332 29.68 -25.71 6.06
C VAL A 332 29.18 -26.26 4.72
N PRO A 333 29.72 -27.41 4.25
CA PRO A 333 29.26 -28.03 3.01
C PRO A 333 27.92 -28.73 3.22
N LEU A 334 26.92 -28.30 2.46
CA LEU A 334 25.59 -28.89 2.39
C LEU A 334 25.41 -29.62 1.06
N ARG A 335 24.74 -30.77 1.13
CA ARG A 335 24.32 -31.58 -0.02
C ARG A 335 22.86 -31.26 -0.32
N LEU A 336 22.59 -30.73 -1.50
CA LEU A 336 21.25 -30.53 -2.04
C LEU A 336 20.95 -31.62 -3.07
N GLN A 337 19.79 -32.26 -2.98
CA GLN A 337 19.35 -33.32 -3.88
C GLN A 337 17.97 -32.98 -4.47
N ILE A 338 17.83 -33.20 -5.77
CA ILE A 338 16.54 -33.24 -6.48
C ILE A 338 16.22 -34.71 -6.75
N LEU A 339 15.04 -35.16 -6.32
CA LEU A 339 14.59 -36.54 -6.44
C LEU A 339 13.21 -36.62 -7.09
N HIS A 340 12.95 -37.73 -7.79
CA HIS A 340 11.62 -38.11 -8.26
C HIS A 340 11.31 -39.53 -7.76
N GLN A 341 10.18 -39.71 -7.09
CA GLN A 341 9.77 -40.99 -6.49
C GLN A 341 10.86 -41.68 -5.62
N GLY A 342 11.78 -40.89 -5.03
CA GLY A 342 12.91 -41.36 -4.23
C GLY A 342 14.20 -41.63 -5.03
N GLN A 343 14.15 -41.70 -6.36
CA GLN A 343 15.34 -41.75 -7.21
C GLN A 343 16.02 -40.37 -7.25
N LEU A 344 17.34 -40.33 -7.04
CA LEU A 344 18.14 -39.12 -7.21
C LEU A 344 18.26 -38.76 -8.70
N LEU A 345 17.87 -37.53 -9.05
CA LEU A 345 18.05 -36.98 -10.40
C LEU A 345 19.29 -36.09 -10.49
N ARG A 346 19.47 -35.19 -9.51
CA ARG A 346 20.58 -34.22 -9.47
C ARG A 346 21.06 -34.00 -8.04
N GLU A 347 22.38 -33.87 -7.85
CA GLU A 347 23.00 -33.46 -6.59
C GLU A 347 23.86 -32.21 -6.80
N LEU A 348 23.78 -31.26 -5.87
CA LEU A 348 24.57 -30.03 -5.83
C LEU A 348 25.22 -29.90 -4.45
N GLN A 349 26.40 -29.29 -4.39
CA GLN A 349 27.10 -29.01 -3.13
C GLN A 349 27.22 -27.50 -2.94
N ALA A 350 26.70 -26.99 -1.82
CA ALA A 350 26.68 -25.57 -1.48
C ALA A 350 27.43 -25.34 -0.17
N ASN A 351 28.36 -24.38 -0.14
CA ASN A 351 29.06 -23.97 1.07
C ASN A 351 28.33 -22.78 1.70
N VAL A 352 27.84 -22.94 2.93
CA VAL A 352 26.98 -21.95 3.60
C VAL A 352 27.54 -21.58 4.97
N SER A 353 27.49 -20.29 5.32
CA SER A 353 27.93 -19.81 6.62
C SER A 353 26.83 -19.96 7.68
N ALA A 354 27.21 -20.13 8.94
CA ALA A 354 26.25 -20.17 10.05
C ALA A 354 25.54 -18.83 10.32
N GLN A 355 25.98 -17.72 9.69
CA GLN A 355 25.40 -16.38 9.85
C GLN A 355 24.33 -16.06 8.79
N GLU A 356 24.42 -16.68 7.62
CA GLU A 356 23.49 -16.49 6.49
C GLU A 356 22.93 -17.86 6.07
N PRO A 357 21.88 -18.38 6.74
CA PRO A 357 21.40 -19.75 6.60
C PRO A 357 20.49 -19.91 5.35
N GLY A 358 21.04 -19.57 4.20
CA GLY A 358 20.37 -19.67 2.91
C GLY A 358 21.31 -19.34 1.76
N PHE A 359 21.01 -19.89 0.59
CA PHE A 359 21.85 -19.76 -0.60
C PHE A 359 20.97 -19.70 -1.86
N ALA A 360 21.50 -19.05 -2.90
CA ALA A 360 20.89 -19.00 -4.22
C ALA A 360 21.77 -19.75 -5.21
N GLU A 361 21.15 -20.53 -6.10
CA GLU A 361 21.84 -21.35 -7.10
C GLU A 361 20.98 -21.46 -8.38
N VAL A 362 21.57 -22.02 -9.43
CA VAL A 362 20.90 -22.24 -10.73
C VAL A 362 20.97 -23.71 -11.12
N LEU A 363 19.85 -24.25 -11.59
CA LEU A 363 19.73 -25.59 -12.13
C LEU A 363 19.54 -25.52 -13.65
N PRO A 364 20.63 -25.48 -14.45
CA PRO A 364 20.56 -25.32 -15.90
C PRO A 364 20.19 -26.61 -16.62
N ASN A 365 19.78 -26.50 -17.88
CA ASN A 365 19.55 -27.63 -18.80
C ASN A 365 18.57 -28.67 -18.21
N LEU A 366 17.39 -28.23 -17.75
CA LEU A 366 16.31 -29.14 -17.38
C LEU A 366 15.79 -29.89 -18.61
N THR A 367 15.60 -31.19 -18.46
CA THR A 367 14.95 -32.01 -19.48
C THR A 367 13.45 -31.77 -19.51
N VAL A 368 12.79 -32.07 -20.64
CA VAL A 368 11.32 -31.99 -20.78
C VAL A 368 10.63 -32.80 -19.67
N GLN A 369 11.16 -33.98 -19.35
CA GLN A 369 10.61 -34.85 -18.31
C GLN A 369 10.73 -34.25 -16.90
N GLU A 370 11.85 -33.60 -16.57
CA GLU A 370 12.01 -32.85 -15.32
C GLU A 370 11.06 -31.64 -15.24
N MET A 371 10.80 -30.98 -16.38
CA MET A 371 9.85 -29.87 -16.48
C MET A 371 8.39 -30.32 -16.28
N ASP A 372 8.03 -31.51 -16.76
CA ASP A 372 6.72 -32.11 -16.50
C ASP A 372 6.57 -32.52 -15.03
N TRP A 373 7.56 -33.20 -14.44
CA TRP A 373 7.57 -33.54 -13.01
C TRP A 373 7.54 -32.30 -12.10
N LEU A 374 8.19 -31.20 -12.50
CA LEU A 374 8.19 -29.92 -11.80
C LEU A 374 6.79 -29.29 -11.76
N VAL A 375 6.03 -29.36 -12.87
CA VAL A 375 4.68 -28.77 -12.93
C VAL A 375 3.61 -29.68 -12.28
N LEU A 376 3.78 -31.01 -12.36
CA LEU A 376 2.91 -31.99 -11.69
C LEU A 376 3.08 -32.01 -10.16
N GLY A 377 4.18 -31.48 -9.64
CA GLY A 377 4.48 -31.44 -8.22
C GLY A 377 5.19 -32.68 -7.67
N GLU A 378 5.79 -33.49 -8.56
CA GLU A 378 6.39 -34.79 -8.23
C GLU A 378 7.89 -34.70 -7.87
N LEU A 379 8.56 -33.57 -8.15
CA LEU A 379 9.94 -33.36 -7.75
C LEU A 379 10.04 -33.05 -6.25
N GLN A 380 10.78 -33.87 -5.51
CA GLN A 380 11.16 -33.61 -4.14
C GLN A 380 12.55 -32.97 -4.07
N MET A 381 12.66 -31.84 -3.38
CA MET A 381 13.95 -31.26 -2.99
C MET A 381 14.29 -31.73 -1.57
N ALA A 382 15.54 -32.15 -1.36
CA ALA A 382 16.04 -32.55 -0.04
C ALA A 382 17.43 -31.93 0.23
N LEU A 383 17.66 -31.47 1.45
CA LEU A 383 18.91 -30.84 1.91
C LEU A 383 19.46 -31.60 3.12
N GLU A 384 20.71 -32.02 3.06
CA GLU A 384 21.44 -32.74 4.11
C GLU A 384 22.76 -32.02 4.43
N TRP A 385 23.20 -32.07 5.69
CA TRP A 385 24.56 -31.65 6.05
C TRP A 385 25.57 -32.77 5.78
N ALA A 386 26.48 -32.56 4.83
CA ALA A 386 27.46 -33.57 4.41
C ALA A 386 28.43 -34.02 5.52
N GLY A 387 28.62 -33.21 6.58
CA GLY A 387 29.47 -33.52 7.73
C GLY A 387 28.79 -34.29 8.87
N ARG A 388 27.45 -34.39 8.88
CA ARG A 388 26.69 -35.24 9.82
C ARG A 388 25.47 -35.81 9.09
N PRO A 389 25.65 -36.89 8.29
CA PRO A 389 24.53 -37.56 7.63
C PRO A 389 23.48 -38.03 8.66
N GLY A 390 22.21 -37.96 8.26
CA GLY A 390 21.07 -38.28 9.13
C GLY A 390 20.26 -37.07 9.65
N LEU A 391 20.70 -35.83 9.40
CA LEU A 391 19.84 -34.64 9.54
C LEU A 391 19.49 -34.09 8.14
N ARG A 392 18.28 -34.43 7.66
CA ARG A 392 17.81 -34.15 6.30
C ARG A 392 16.45 -33.47 6.33
N ILE A 393 16.29 -32.35 5.63
CA ILE A 393 14.99 -31.70 5.42
C ILE A 393 14.54 -31.91 3.98
N SER A 394 13.27 -32.20 3.74
CA SER A 394 12.74 -32.40 2.39
C SER A 394 11.32 -31.87 2.19
N GLY A 395 10.96 -31.62 0.94
CA GLY A 395 9.64 -31.18 0.54
C GLY A 395 9.45 -31.23 -0.97
N HIS A 396 8.20 -31.44 -1.39
CA HIS A 396 7.83 -31.44 -2.80
C HIS A 396 7.80 -30.00 -3.34
N ILE A 397 8.42 -29.80 -4.50
CA ILE A 397 8.34 -28.57 -5.28
C ILE A 397 7.01 -28.58 -6.01
N ALA A 398 6.19 -27.54 -5.85
CA ALA A 398 4.92 -27.40 -6.55
C ALA A 398 4.68 -25.95 -6.97
N ALA A 399 3.70 -25.71 -7.83
CA ALA A 399 3.28 -24.36 -8.22
C ALA A 399 2.97 -23.49 -6.98
N ARG A 400 3.42 -22.23 -7.01
CA ARG A 400 3.29 -21.28 -5.89
C ARG A 400 1.82 -21.06 -5.53
N LYS A 401 1.39 -21.54 -4.36
CA LYS A 401 0.07 -21.21 -3.80
C LYS A 401 0.05 -19.79 -3.21
N SER A 402 -0.97 -19.00 -3.53
CA SER A 402 -1.36 -17.78 -2.82
C SER A 402 -2.87 -17.57 -2.87
N CYS A 403 -3.36 -16.56 -2.16
CA CYS A 403 -4.78 -16.21 -2.08
C CYS A 403 -5.23 -15.21 -3.17
N ASP A 404 -4.41 -15.05 -4.21
CA ASP A 404 -4.64 -14.11 -5.30
C ASP A 404 -5.46 -14.80 -6.39
N VAL A 405 -6.33 -14.08 -7.08
CA VAL A 405 -7.26 -14.67 -8.07
C VAL A 405 -6.81 -14.32 -9.47
N LEU A 406 -6.52 -15.34 -10.29
CA LEU A 406 -6.25 -15.18 -11.72
C LEU A 406 -7.59 -14.91 -12.43
N GLN A 407 -7.64 -13.85 -13.23
CA GLN A 407 -8.85 -13.45 -13.94
C GLN A 407 -8.52 -12.87 -15.31
N SER A 408 -9.53 -12.75 -16.16
CA SER A 408 -9.45 -11.92 -17.36
C SER A 408 -10.78 -11.22 -17.67
N VAL A 409 -10.69 -9.96 -18.08
CA VAL A 409 -11.79 -9.23 -18.73
C VAL A 409 -11.54 -9.31 -20.23
N LEU A 410 -12.46 -9.91 -20.99
CA LEU A 410 -12.33 -10.10 -22.43
C LEU A 410 -13.11 -8.97 -23.13
N CYS A 411 -12.41 -8.17 -23.94
CA CYS A 411 -12.98 -7.01 -24.62
C CYS A 411 -12.68 -7.03 -26.13
N GLY A 412 -13.40 -6.19 -26.88
CA GLY A 412 -13.18 -6.03 -28.33
C GLY A 412 -11.93 -5.22 -28.65
N ALA A 413 -11.42 -4.39 -27.74
CA ALA A 413 -10.23 -3.57 -27.97
C ALA A 413 -8.92 -4.40 -27.95
N ASP A 414 -8.84 -5.43 -27.11
CA ASP A 414 -7.63 -6.24 -26.90
C ASP A 414 -7.56 -7.47 -27.85
N ALA A 415 -8.57 -7.62 -28.71
CA ALA A 415 -8.63 -8.59 -29.81
C ALA A 415 -7.48 -8.37 -30.81
N LEU A 416 -7.03 -9.45 -31.47
CA LEU A 416 -5.90 -9.41 -32.41
C LEU A 416 -6.11 -8.41 -33.55
N ILE A 417 -7.38 -8.22 -33.94
CA ILE A 417 -7.86 -7.11 -34.76
C ILE A 417 -8.97 -6.44 -33.93
N PRO A 418 -8.80 -5.20 -33.41
CA PRO A 418 -9.76 -4.60 -32.49
C PRO A 418 -11.18 -4.43 -33.07
N VAL A 419 -12.17 -5.06 -32.44
CA VAL A 419 -13.58 -5.12 -32.89
C VAL A 419 -14.47 -4.14 -32.11
N GLN A 420 -15.38 -3.45 -32.81
CA GLN A 420 -16.51 -2.73 -32.19
C GLN A 420 -17.72 -3.67 -32.03
N THR A 421 -17.61 -4.58 -31.07
CA THR A 421 -18.73 -5.44 -30.64
C THR A 421 -19.55 -4.76 -29.53
N GLY A 422 -20.69 -5.35 -29.16
CA GLY A 422 -21.34 -5.09 -27.87
C GLY A 422 -20.98 -6.13 -26.81
N ALA A 423 -20.27 -7.19 -27.20
CA ALA A 423 -19.97 -8.34 -26.37
C ALA A 423 -18.96 -8.05 -25.26
N ALA A 424 -18.99 -8.86 -24.21
CA ALA A 424 -17.98 -8.90 -23.16
C ALA A 424 -17.77 -10.34 -22.69
N GLY A 425 -16.56 -10.64 -22.25
CA GLY A 425 -16.24 -11.87 -21.55
C GLY A 425 -15.64 -11.60 -20.17
N SER A 426 -15.82 -12.56 -19.27
CA SER A 426 -15.37 -12.49 -17.89
C SER A 426 -14.90 -13.87 -17.46
N ALA A 427 -13.63 -13.99 -17.08
CA ALA A 427 -13.00 -15.26 -16.71
C ALA A 427 -12.42 -15.22 -15.30
N SER A 428 -12.58 -16.33 -14.58
CA SER A 428 -11.87 -16.64 -13.34
C SER A 428 -11.14 -17.96 -13.51
N LEU A 429 -9.89 -18.03 -13.04
CA LEU A 429 -9.01 -19.18 -13.24
C LEU A 429 -8.30 -19.54 -11.93
N THR A 430 -7.99 -20.82 -11.72
CA THR A 430 -7.33 -21.31 -10.50
C THR A 430 -6.32 -22.40 -10.85
N LEU A 431 -5.05 -22.10 -10.64
CA LEU A 431 -3.94 -23.05 -10.85
C LEU A 431 -3.86 -24.01 -9.66
N LEU A 432 -4.02 -25.31 -9.94
CA LEU A 432 -3.89 -26.37 -8.94
C LEU A 432 -2.41 -26.71 -8.69
N GLY A 433 -2.15 -27.36 -7.55
CA GLY A 433 -0.80 -27.76 -7.15
C GLY A 433 -0.10 -28.78 -8.09
N ASN A 434 -0.87 -29.39 -9.00
CA ASN A 434 -0.40 -30.34 -10.02
C ASN A 434 -0.32 -29.71 -11.44
N GLY A 435 -0.29 -28.39 -11.55
CA GLY A 435 -0.15 -27.68 -12.84
C GLY A 435 -1.41 -27.65 -13.71
N SER A 436 -2.51 -28.26 -13.28
CA SER A 436 -3.80 -28.17 -13.98
C SER A 436 -4.49 -26.84 -13.67
N LEU A 437 -5.08 -26.21 -14.68
CA LEU A 437 -5.75 -24.91 -14.54
C LEU A 437 -7.26 -25.10 -14.64
N ILE A 438 -7.98 -24.94 -13.52
CA ILE A 438 -9.44 -24.81 -13.55
C ILE A 438 -9.77 -23.44 -14.16
N TYR A 439 -10.73 -23.40 -15.09
CA TYR A 439 -11.26 -22.17 -15.66
C TYR A 439 -12.78 -22.12 -15.53
N GLN A 440 -13.30 -20.91 -15.36
CA GLN A 440 -14.71 -20.56 -15.48
C GLN A 440 -14.81 -19.29 -16.32
N VAL A 441 -15.42 -19.37 -17.49
CA VAL A 441 -15.53 -18.26 -18.45
C VAL A 441 -17.00 -18.00 -18.75
N GLN A 442 -17.43 -16.75 -18.62
CA GLN A 442 -18.74 -16.28 -19.03
C GLN A 442 -18.61 -15.32 -20.22
N VAL A 443 -19.40 -15.53 -21.27
CA VAL A 443 -19.42 -14.70 -22.49
C VAL A 443 -20.85 -14.22 -22.73
N VAL A 444 -21.01 -12.92 -23.01
CA VAL A 444 -22.34 -12.30 -23.22
C VAL A 444 -22.30 -11.33 -24.39
N GLY A 445 -23.35 -11.32 -25.21
CA GLY A 445 -23.60 -10.27 -26.22
C GLY A 445 -22.85 -10.39 -27.55
N THR A 446 -22.27 -11.55 -27.88
CA THR A 446 -21.67 -11.82 -29.20
C THR A 446 -22.71 -11.77 -30.32
N SER A 447 -22.30 -11.40 -31.54
CA SER A 447 -23.22 -11.38 -32.70
C SER A 447 -23.55 -12.79 -33.23
N SER A 448 -22.66 -13.75 -32.99
CA SER A 448 -22.80 -15.13 -33.42
C SER A 448 -22.29 -16.13 -32.38
N GLU A 449 -22.44 -17.41 -32.72
CA GLU A 449 -22.01 -18.57 -31.94
C GLU A 449 -20.49 -18.54 -31.66
N VAL A 450 -20.12 -18.87 -30.42
CA VAL A 450 -18.71 -19.05 -30.01
C VAL A 450 -18.20 -20.38 -30.54
N VAL A 451 -17.27 -20.33 -31.50
CA VAL A 451 -16.69 -21.52 -32.16
C VAL A 451 -15.39 -21.99 -31.53
N ALA A 452 -14.67 -21.11 -30.82
CA ALA A 452 -13.40 -21.43 -30.18
C ALA A 452 -13.16 -20.58 -28.92
N MET A 453 -12.57 -21.19 -27.90
CA MET A 453 -12.02 -20.49 -26.73
C MET A 453 -10.64 -21.04 -26.43
N THR A 454 -9.64 -20.18 -26.33
CA THR A 454 -8.23 -20.57 -26.22
C THR A 454 -7.50 -19.78 -25.15
N LEU A 455 -6.62 -20.46 -24.41
CA LEU A 455 -5.54 -19.83 -23.65
C LEU A 455 -4.30 -19.75 -24.55
N GLU A 456 -3.80 -18.56 -24.81
CA GLU A 456 -2.73 -18.30 -25.78
C GLU A 456 -1.65 -17.36 -25.22
N THR A 457 -0.45 -17.42 -25.80
CA THR A 457 0.62 -16.44 -25.53
C THR A 457 0.34 -15.11 -26.22
N LYS A 458 1.05 -14.05 -25.82
CA LYS A 458 1.17 -12.84 -26.66
C LYS A 458 1.71 -13.22 -28.06
N PRO A 459 1.15 -12.70 -29.16
CA PRO A 459 1.68 -12.96 -30.50
C PRO A 459 3.05 -12.29 -30.67
N GLN A 460 4.08 -13.05 -31.05
CA GLN A 460 5.43 -12.50 -31.30
C GLN A 460 5.57 -11.93 -32.72
N ARG A 461 4.74 -12.40 -33.66
CA ARG A 461 4.50 -11.82 -34.99
C ARG A 461 2.99 -11.91 -35.26
N ARG A 462 2.49 -11.13 -36.24
CA ARG A 462 1.04 -11.00 -36.54
C ARG A 462 0.30 -12.34 -36.54
N ASP A 463 0.89 -13.37 -37.14
CA ASP A 463 0.25 -14.66 -37.39
C ASP A 463 0.86 -15.80 -36.55
N GLN A 464 1.66 -15.48 -35.52
CA GLN A 464 2.32 -16.48 -34.65
C GLN A 464 1.94 -16.28 -33.17
N ARG A 465 0.87 -16.99 -32.78
CA ARG A 465 0.41 -17.21 -31.40
C ARG A 465 0.59 -18.69 -31.02
N THR A 466 0.98 -18.97 -29.78
CA THR A 466 1.01 -20.35 -29.26
C THR A 466 -0.23 -20.57 -28.42
N VAL A 467 -1.11 -21.51 -28.82
CA VAL A 467 -2.24 -21.96 -28.01
C VAL A 467 -1.74 -23.01 -27.03
N LEU A 468 -1.97 -22.79 -25.73
CA LEU A 468 -1.58 -23.69 -24.65
C LEU A 468 -2.73 -24.60 -24.20
N CYS A 469 -3.98 -24.17 -24.40
CA CYS A 469 -5.17 -24.94 -24.09
C CYS A 469 -6.34 -24.51 -24.97
N HIS A 470 -7.06 -25.48 -25.53
CA HIS A 470 -8.41 -25.29 -26.05
C HIS A 470 -9.41 -25.55 -24.93
N MET A 471 -10.23 -24.55 -24.61
CA MET A 471 -11.29 -24.68 -23.61
C MET A 471 -12.52 -25.35 -24.24
N ALA A 472 -13.27 -26.12 -23.44
CA ALA A 472 -14.54 -26.68 -23.85
C ALA A 472 -15.53 -25.56 -24.19
N GLY A 473 -16.38 -25.80 -25.19
CA GLY A 473 -17.39 -24.84 -25.64
C GLY A 473 -18.39 -24.43 -24.55
N LEU A 474 -19.18 -23.39 -24.84
CA LEU A 474 -20.28 -23.00 -23.98
C LEU A 474 -21.28 -24.15 -23.83
N GLN A 475 -21.86 -24.30 -22.63
CA GLN A 475 -22.94 -25.28 -22.41
C GLN A 475 -24.14 -24.96 -23.33
N PRO A 476 -24.89 -25.96 -23.85
CA PRO A 476 -26.03 -25.70 -24.72
C PRO A 476 -27.07 -24.76 -24.08
N GLY A 477 -27.30 -23.59 -24.70
CA GLY A 477 -28.17 -22.53 -24.16
C GLY A 477 -27.58 -21.74 -22.97
N GLY A 478 -26.35 -22.04 -22.55
CA GLY A 478 -25.63 -21.39 -21.48
C GLY A 478 -24.66 -20.31 -21.96
N HIS A 479 -24.47 -19.28 -21.13
CA HIS A 479 -23.50 -18.21 -21.36
C HIS A 479 -22.13 -18.49 -20.72
N THR A 480 -21.92 -19.72 -20.24
CA THR A 480 -20.78 -20.08 -19.38
C THR A 480 -20.16 -21.41 -19.82
N ALA A 481 -18.83 -21.45 -19.84
CA ALA A 481 -18.02 -22.66 -19.91
C ALA A 481 -17.22 -22.84 -18.61
N VAL A 482 -17.19 -24.07 -18.10
CA VAL A 482 -16.43 -24.46 -16.92
C VAL A 482 -15.67 -25.74 -17.27
N GLY A 483 -14.40 -25.80 -16.91
CA GLY A 483 -13.59 -26.98 -17.18
C GLY A 483 -12.19 -26.87 -16.60
N ILE A 484 -11.32 -27.77 -17.05
CA ILE A 484 -9.93 -27.88 -16.63
C ILE A 484 -9.06 -27.94 -17.88
N CYS A 485 -8.01 -27.11 -17.94
CA CYS A 485 -6.90 -27.28 -18.85
C CYS A 485 -5.87 -28.21 -18.18
N PRO A 486 -5.74 -29.47 -18.61
CA PRO A 486 -4.72 -30.38 -18.06
C PRO A 486 -3.33 -29.95 -18.55
N GLY A 487 -2.37 -29.82 -17.63
CA GLY A 487 -0.94 -29.71 -17.92
C GLY A 487 -0.53 -28.56 -18.86
N LEU A 488 -0.44 -27.33 -18.35
CA LEU A 488 0.11 -26.18 -19.11
C LEU A 488 1.63 -26.30 -19.42
N GLY A 489 2.30 -27.33 -18.91
CA GLY A 489 3.76 -27.41 -18.82
C GLY A 489 4.34 -26.38 -17.83
N ALA A 490 5.58 -26.59 -17.36
CA ALA A 490 6.22 -25.65 -16.43
C ALA A 490 6.34 -24.23 -17.00
N ARG A 491 6.62 -24.10 -18.31
CA ARG A 491 6.72 -22.80 -19.01
C ARG A 491 5.36 -22.10 -19.15
N GLY A 492 4.27 -22.84 -19.37
CA GLY A 492 2.91 -22.26 -19.37
C GLY A 492 2.44 -21.83 -17.99
N ALA A 493 2.74 -22.60 -16.94
CA ALA A 493 2.51 -22.20 -15.55
C ALA A 493 3.34 -20.97 -15.13
N HIS A 494 4.56 -20.83 -15.67
CA HIS A 494 5.38 -19.63 -15.50
C HIS A 494 4.74 -18.38 -16.11
N MET A 495 4.44 -18.41 -17.42
CA MET A 495 3.80 -17.30 -18.13
C MET A 495 2.45 -16.91 -17.51
N LEU A 496 1.69 -17.87 -16.99
CA LEU A 496 0.45 -17.62 -16.25
C LEU A 496 0.70 -16.80 -14.98
N LEU A 497 1.70 -17.17 -14.17
CA LEU A 497 2.01 -16.49 -12.90
C LEU A 497 2.78 -15.17 -13.08
N GLN A 498 3.40 -14.94 -14.25
CA GLN A 498 3.96 -13.63 -14.62
C GLN A 498 2.95 -12.64 -15.21
N ASN A 499 1.73 -13.10 -15.50
CA ASN A 499 0.70 -12.36 -16.24
C ASN A 499 1.13 -12.09 -17.69
N GLU A 500 1.40 -13.13 -18.46
CA GLU A 500 1.81 -13.04 -19.89
C GLU A 500 0.86 -13.77 -20.86
N LEU A 501 -0.08 -14.53 -20.31
CA LEU A 501 -1.09 -15.25 -21.09
C LEU A 501 -2.32 -14.39 -21.36
N PHE A 502 -2.99 -14.72 -22.45
CA PHE A 502 -4.23 -14.11 -22.90
C PHE A 502 -5.28 -15.19 -23.12
N LEU A 503 -6.54 -14.83 -22.89
CA LEU A 503 -7.69 -15.68 -23.20
C LEU A 503 -8.41 -15.07 -24.40
N ASN A 504 -8.62 -15.85 -25.45
CA ASN A 504 -9.23 -15.44 -26.71
C ASN A 504 -10.51 -16.23 -26.99
N VAL A 505 -11.53 -15.57 -27.53
CA VAL A 505 -12.85 -16.14 -27.85
C VAL A 505 -13.17 -15.84 -29.31
N GLY A 506 -13.10 -16.85 -30.17
CA GLY A 506 -13.48 -16.79 -31.57
C GLY A 506 -14.97 -17.08 -31.75
N THR A 507 -15.66 -16.27 -32.53
CA THR A 507 -17.06 -16.47 -32.93
C THR A 507 -17.16 -16.77 -34.42
N LYS A 508 -18.32 -17.20 -34.90
CA LYS A 508 -18.51 -17.57 -36.31
C LYS A 508 -18.23 -16.40 -37.28
N ASP A 509 -18.48 -15.16 -36.86
CA ASP A 509 -18.17 -13.95 -37.62
C ASP A 509 -16.69 -13.54 -37.50
N PHE A 510 -16.06 -13.84 -36.35
CA PHE A 510 -14.69 -13.46 -36.00
C PHE A 510 -13.91 -14.70 -35.53
N PRO A 511 -13.56 -15.65 -36.43
CA PRO A 511 -12.99 -16.94 -36.06
C PRO A 511 -11.63 -16.82 -35.35
N ASP A 512 -10.84 -15.78 -35.67
CA ASP A 512 -9.57 -15.51 -35.01
C ASP A 512 -9.70 -14.98 -33.57
N GLY A 513 -10.84 -14.35 -33.24
CA GLY A 513 -11.12 -13.72 -31.95
C GLY A 513 -12.02 -12.48 -32.07
N GLU A 514 -13.26 -12.54 -31.54
CA GLU A 514 -14.12 -11.36 -31.34
C GLU A 514 -13.74 -10.62 -30.04
N LEU A 515 -13.41 -11.40 -29.00
CA LEU A 515 -13.06 -10.92 -27.68
C LEU A 515 -11.74 -11.55 -27.25
N ARG A 516 -10.90 -10.74 -26.61
CA ARG A 516 -9.64 -11.19 -26.03
C ARG A 516 -9.36 -10.41 -24.77
N GLY A 517 -8.62 -11.01 -23.84
CA GLY A 517 -8.29 -10.38 -22.57
C GLY A 517 -6.96 -10.87 -22.02
N HIS A 518 -6.29 -10.01 -21.26
CA HIS A 518 -5.08 -10.34 -20.52
C HIS A 518 -5.40 -11.14 -19.26
N VAL A 519 -4.63 -12.17 -18.95
CA VAL A 519 -4.81 -12.97 -17.72
C VAL A 519 -3.90 -12.42 -16.62
N ALA A 520 -4.52 -11.87 -15.57
CA ALA A 520 -3.81 -11.19 -14.49
C ALA A 520 -4.23 -11.67 -13.10
N ALA A 521 -3.26 -11.82 -12.19
CA ALA A 521 -3.47 -12.13 -10.78
C ALA A 521 -3.89 -10.87 -9.99
N LEU A 522 -5.11 -10.86 -9.44
CA LEU A 522 -5.58 -9.81 -8.54
C LEU A 522 -5.17 -10.11 -7.09
N PRO A 523 -4.39 -9.24 -6.43
CA PRO A 523 -4.00 -9.44 -5.03
C PRO A 523 -5.20 -9.60 -4.09
N TYR A 524 -5.12 -10.53 -3.14
CA TYR A 524 -6.20 -10.85 -2.21
C TYR A 524 -6.78 -9.59 -1.52
N CYS A 525 -8.09 -9.36 -1.61
CA CYS A 525 -8.72 -8.15 -1.06
C CYS A 525 -9.23 -8.31 0.38
N GLY A 526 -9.37 -9.53 0.90
CA GLY A 526 -10.00 -9.80 2.20
C GLY A 526 -11.51 -10.05 2.13
N HIS A 527 -12.04 -10.34 0.94
CA HIS A 527 -13.44 -10.69 0.71
C HIS A 527 -13.50 -11.97 -0.14
N SER A 528 -14.28 -12.95 0.30
CA SER A 528 -14.35 -14.29 -0.33
C SER A 528 -15.06 -14.32 -1.68
N ALA A 529 -15.81 -13.26 -2.03
CA ALA A 529 -16.62 -13.16 -3.26
C ALA A 529 -15.86 -13.53 -4.55
N ARG A 530 -14.56 -13.26 -4.65
CA ARG A 530 -13.75 -13.65 -5.82
C ARG A 530 -13.48 -15.16 -5.97
N HIS A 531 -13.67 -15.92 -4.88
CA HIS A 531 -13.47 -17.36 -4.79
C HIS A 531 -14.82 -18.10 -4.82
N ASP A 532 -15.86 -17.50 -4.22
CA ASP A 532 -17.18 -18.11 -4.08
C ASP A 532 -18.10 -17.86 -5.30
N THR A 533 -17.86 -16.81 -6.09
CA THR A 533 -18.76 -16.38 -7.17
C THR A 533 -18.05 -15.93 -8.44
N LEU A 534 -18.67 -16.23 -9.59
CA LEU A 534 -18.26 -15.71 -10.89
C LEU A 534 -18.45 -14.17 -10.94
N PRO A 535 -17.47 -13.40 -11.44
CA PRO A 535 -17.61 -11.96 -11.65
C PRO A 535 -18.63 -11.64 -12.74
N VAL A 536 -19.62 -10.80 -12.40
CA VAL A 536 -20.68 -10.31 -13.29
C VAL A 536 -20.07 -9.60 -14.50
N PRO A 537 -20.27 -10.08 -15.75
CA PRO A 537 -19.77 -9.39 -16.94
C PRO A 537 -20.52 -8.08 -17.18
N LEU A 538 -19.80 -7.06 -17.65
CA LEU A 538 -20.31 -5.73 -17.99
C LEU A 538 -20.11 -5.51 -19.49
N ALA A 539 -21.21 -5.52 -20.24
CA ALA A 539 -21.21 -5.52 -21.70
C ALA A 539 -21.99 -4.32 -22.27
N GLY A 540 -21.61 -3.85 -23.45
CA GLY A 540 -22.35 -2.82 -24.18
C GLY A 540 -23.70 -3.32 -24.71
N ALA A 541 -23.77 -4.61 -25.08
CA ALA A 541 -24.98 -5.28 -25.54
C ALA A 541 -26.10 -5.34 -24.48
N LEU A 542 -25.76 -5.20 -23.19
CA LEU A 542 -26.70 -5.22 -22.07
C LEU A 542 -27.21 -3.80 -21.69
N VAL A 543 -26.65 -2.75 -22.29
CA VAL A 543 -27.19 -1.38 -22.18
C VAL A 543 -28.52 -1.29 -22.95
N LEU A 544 -29.40 -0.37 -22.59
CA LEU A 544 -30.68 -0.15 -23.26
C LEU A 544 -30.76 1.32 -23.77
N PRO A 545 -30.73 1.58 -25.09
CA PRO A 545 -30.48 0.62 -26.17
C PRO A 545 -29.04 0.05 -26.15
N PRO A 546 -28.79 -1.10 -26.80
CA PRO A 546 -27.46 -1.70 -26.87
C PRO A 546 -26.40 -0.76 -27.45
N VAL A 547 -25.23 -0.74 -26.82
CA VAL A 547 -24.07 0.05 -27.23
C VAL A 547 -23.00 -0.89 -27.79
N LYS A 548 -22.42 -0.53 -28.95
CA LYS A 548 -21.17 -1.15 -29.42
C LYS A 548 -20.00 -0.36 -28.81
N SER A 549 -19.36 -0.90 -27.78
CA SER A 549 -18.12 -0.36 -27.23
C SER A 549 -17.05 -1.43 -27.29
N GLN A 550 -15.82 -1.04 -27.64
CA GLN A 550 -14.66 -1.94 -27.60
C GLN A 550 -14.28 -2.29 -26.15
N ALA A 551 -14.77 -1.52 -25.18
CA ALA A 551 -14.59 -1.77 -23.77
C ALA A 551 -15.45 -2.93 -23.28
N ALA A 552 -14.95 -3.60 -22.24
CA ALA A 552 -15.70 -4.56 -21.45
C ALA A 552 -15.35 -4.36 -19.98
N GLY A 553 -16.07 -5.03 -19.10
CA GLY A 553 -15.71 -5.06 -17.68
C GLY A 553 -16.24 -6.30 -16.99
N HIS A 554 -15.88 -6.42 -15.73
CA HIS A 554 -16.60 -7.30 -14.81
C HIS A 554 -16.66 -6.70 -13.40
N ALA A 555 -17.50 -7.30 -12.54
CA ALA A 555 -17.60 -6.90 -11.15
C ALA A 555 -17.89 -8.06 -10.19
N TRP A 556 -17.23 -8.04 -9.04
CA TRP A 556 -17.66 -8.80 -7.86
C TRP A 556 -18.45 -7.88 -6.94
N LEU A 557 -19.59 -8.36 -6.45
CA LEU A 557 -20.41 -7.67 -5.46
C LEU A 557 -20.83 -8.67 -4.38
N SER A 558 -20.75 -8.28 -3.12
CA SER A 558 -21.13 -9.11 -1.98
C SER A 558 -21.67 -8.27 -0.83
N LEU A 559 -22.56 -8.85 -0.02
CA LEU A 559 -23.10 -8.23 1.19
C LEU A 559 -22.44 -8.88 2.40
N ASP A 560 -21.96 -8.07 3.35
CA ASP A 560 -21.45 -8.59 4.64
C ASP A 560 -22.57 -8.83 5.66
N THR A 561 -22.20 -9.33 6.85
CA THR A 561 -23.12 -9.59 7.96
C THR A 561 -23.82 -8.36 8.54
N HIS A 562 -23.47 -7.16 8.05
CA HIS A 562 -24.12 -5.89 8.39
C HIS A 562 -24.88 -5.29 7.19
N CYS A 563 -25.04 -6.07 6.12
CA CYS A 563 -25.65 -5.68 4.84
C CYS A 563 -24.95 -4.52 4.12
N HIS A 564 -23.64 -4.33 4.36
CA HIS A 564 -22.83 -3.41 3.56
C HIS A 564 -22.42 -4.07 2.25
N LEU A 565 -22.60 -3.36 1.13
CA LEU A 565 -22.26 -3.84 -0.20
C LEU A 565 -20.79 -3.57 -0.50
N HIS A 566 -19.96 -4.62 -0.40
CA HIS A 566 -18.58 -4.61 -0.88
C HIS A 566 -18.59 -4.85 -2.38
N TYR A 567 -17.95 -3.97 -3.15
CA TYR A 567 -17.89 -4.05 -4.60
C TYR A 567 -16.48 -3.84 -5.13
N GLU A 568 -16.17 -4.53 -6.22
CA GLU A 568 -14.94 -4.39 -6.98
C GLU A 568 -15.27 -4.49 -8.47
N VAL A 569 -14.80 -3.52 -9.25
CA VAL A 569 -15.06 -3.40 -10.70
C VAL A 569 -13.72 -3.28 -11.42
N LEU A 570 -13.56 -4.02 -12.51
CA LEU A 570 -12.42 -3.89 -13.44
C LEU A 570 -12.93 -3.72 -14.86
N LEU A 571 -12.30 -2.81 -15.61
CA LEU A 571 -12.68 -2.40 -16.95
C LEU A 571 -11.48 -2.48 -17.90
N ALA A 572 -11.68 -3.09 -19.07
CA ALA A 572 -10.70 -3.20 -20.15
C ALA A 572 -11.23 -2.47 -21.40
N GLY A 573 -10.34 -2.16 -22.36
CA GLY A 573 -10.70 -1.51 -23.63
C GLY A 573 -11.24 -0.07 -23.57
N LEU A 574 -11.35 0.55 -22.39
CA LEU A 574 -11.65 1.99 -22.27
C LEU A 574 -10.44 2.82 -22.73
N GLY A 575 -10.57 3.46 -23.90
CA GLY A 575 -9.49 4.19 -24.58
C GLY A 575 -8.77 5.21 -23.70
N GLY A 576 -7.44 5.09 -23.62
CA GLY A 576 -6.61 5.81 -22.66
C GLY A 576 -6.51 7.33 -22.84
N SER A 577 -5.95 7.96 -21.79
CA SER A 577 -5.39 9.33 -21.68
C SER A 577 -6.28 10.58 -21.78
N GLU A 578 -7.37 10.63 -22.54
CA GLU A 578 -8.22 11.85 -22.67
C GLU A 578 -9.63 11.74 -22.02
N GLN A 579 -10.03 10.55 -21.58
CA GLN A 579 -11.42 10.28 -21.17
C GLN A 579 -11.72 10.68 -19.71
N GLY A 580 -12.94 11.19 -19.48
CA GLY A 580 -13.37 11.79 -18.21
C GLY A 580 -13.68 10.81 -17.08
N THR A 581 -14.23 11.33 -15.97
CA THR A 581 -14.64 10.50 -14.81
C THR A 581 -15.56 9.36 -15.23
N VAL A 582 -15.14 8.13 -14.96
CA VAL A 582 -15.99 6.94 -15.05
C VAL A 582 -16.83 6.87 -13.79
N THR A 583 -18.14 6.59 -13.89
CA THR A 583 -19.00 6.45 -12.71
C THR A 583 -19.86 5.18 -12.78
N ALA A 584 -19.84 4.41 -11.69
CA ALA A 584 -20.52 3.14 -11.56
C ALA A 584 -21.80 3.30 -10.72
N HIS A 585 -22.95 2.92 -11.27
CA HIS A 585 -24.27 3.05 -10.64
C HIS A 585 -24.90 1.68 -10.49
N LEU A 586 -25.36 1.34 -9.28
CA LEU A 586 -26.26 0.22 -9.07
C LEU A 586 -27.71 0.70 -9.23
N LEU A 587 -28.45 0.03 -10.10
CA LEU A 587 -29.80 0.40 -10.53
C LEU A 587 -30.78 -0.73 -10.23
N GLY A 588 -32.05 -0.38 -9.99
CA GLY A 588 -33.16 -1.32 -10.06
C GLY A 588 -33.48 -1.84 -11.49
N PRO A 589 -34.64 -2.49 -11.67
CA PRO A 589 -35.06 -3.01 -12.96
C PRO A 589 -35.29 -1.88 -13.99
N PRO A 590 -35.11 -2.16 -15.30
CA PRO A 590 -35.38 -1.18 -16.35
C PRO A 590 -36.88 -0.85 -16.46
N GLY A 591 -37.18 0.38 -16.90
CA GLY A 591 -38.55 0.85 -17.18
C GLY A 591 -39.24 1.54 -16.01
N THR A 592 -38.96 1.15 -14.76
CA THR A 592 -39.45 1.88 -13.58
C THR A 592 -38.51 3.04 -13.18
N PRO A 593 -39.03 4.18 -12.69
CA PRO A 593 -38.24 5.20 -11.99
C PRO A 593 -37.82 4.67 -10.60
N GLY A 594 -36.92 3.69 -10.59
CA GLY A 594 -36.47 2.94 -9.42
C GLY A 594 -35.24 3.53 -8.72
N PRO A 595 -34.81 2.90 -7.61
CA PRO A 595 -33.65 3.34 -6.84
C PRO A 595 -32.36 3.31 -7.68
N ARG A 596 -31.57 4.38 -7.60
CA ARG A 596 -30.26 4.53 -8.26
C ARG A 596 -29.21 4.91 -7.24
N ARG A 597 -28.19 4.06 -7.05
CA ARG A 597 -27.09 4.30 -6.11
C ARG A 597 -25.78 4.44 -6.88
N LEU A 598 -25.24 5.66 -6.93
CA LEU A 598 -23.85 5.87 -7.32
C LEU A 598 -22.95 5.12 -6.32
N LEU A 599 -22.19 4.15 -6.80
CA LEU A 599 -21.23 3.42 -5.99
C LEU A 599 -19.96 4.25 -5.78
N LYS A 600 -19.42 4.81 -6.90
CA LYS A 600 -18.22 5.66 -6.95
C LYS A 600 -18.01 6.27 -8.33
N GLY A 601 -17.45 7.48 -8.35
CA GLY A 601 -16.77 8.06 -9.51
C GLY A 601 -15.26 7.88 -9.38
N PHE A 602 -14.58 7.51 -10.47
CA PHE A 602 -13.16 7.17 -10.47
C PHE A 602 -12.46 7.50 -11.80
N TYR A 603 -11.15 7.27 -11.82
CA TYR A 603 -10.26 7.41 -12.97
C TYR A 603 -9.41 6.13 -13.06
N GLY A 604 -9.14 5.65 -14.27
CA GLY A 604 -8.47 4.37 -14.51
C GLY A 604 -9.44 3.18 -14.58
N SER A 605 -8.89 1.96 -14.65
CA SER A 605 -9.62 0.71 -14.90
C SER A 605 -10.21 0.03 -13.67
N GLU A 606 -9.76 0.34 -12.45
CA GLU A 606 -10.17 -0.31 -11.20
C GLU A 606 -11.07 0.59 -10.33
N ALA A 607 -12.17 0.05 -9.81
CA ALA A 607 -12.93 0.67 -8.72
C ALA A 607 -13.37 -0.35 -7.66
N GLN A 608 -12.67 -0.34 -6.52
CA GLN A 608 -13.10 -1.00 -5.27
C GLN A 608 -13.72 -0.02 -4.27
N GLY A 609 -14.64 -0.52 -3.43
CA GLY A 609 -15.22 0.24 -2.32
C GLY A 609 -16.26 -0.55 -1.50
N VAL A 610 -16.87 0.13 -0.52
CA VAL A 610 -17.92 -0.42 0.35
C VAL A 610 -19.04 0.60 0.47
N VAL A 611 -20.25 0.25 0.03
CA VAL A 611 -21.45 1.07 0.21
C VAL A 611 -22.18 0.61 1.46
N LYS A 612 -22.26 1.51 2.45
CA LYS A 612 -23.14 1.36 3.61
C LYS A 612 -24.52 1.91 3.27
N ASP A 613 -25.50 1.49 4.07
CA ASP A 613 -26.85 2.08 4.08
C ASP A 613 -27.49 2.05 2.68
N LEU A 614 -27.53 0.85 2.09
CA LEU A 614 -28.16 0.59 0.79
C LEU A 614 -29.69 0.61 0.94
N GLU A 615 -30.38 1.17 -0.05
CA GLU A 615 -31.85 1.31 0.00
C GLU A 615 -32.55 -0.06 0.04
N PRO A 616 -33.57 -0.25 0.90
CA PRO A 616 -34.34 -1.49 1.01
C PRO A 616 -34.82 -2.12 -0.29
N GLU A 617 -35.32 -1.30 -1.22
CA GLU A 617 -35.84 -1.80 -2.48
C GLU A 617 -34.70 -2.29 -3.39
N LEU A 618 -33.52 -1.67 -3.30
CA LEU A 618 -32.33 -2.12 -4.03
C LEU A 618 -31.74 -3.42 -3.44
N LEU A 619 -31.84 -3.63 -2.12
CA LEU A 619 -31.53 -4.93 -1.48
C LEU A 619 -32.49 -6.04 -1.95
N ARG A 620 -33.79 -5.74 -2.08
CA ARG A 620 -34.78 -6.67 -2.66
C ARG A 620 -34.52 -6.94 -4.14
N HIS A 621 -34.12 -5.93 -4.91
CA HIS A 621 -33.76 -6.10 -6.32
C HIS A 621 -32.49 -6.96 -6.48
N LEU A 622 -31.49 -6.80 -5.61
CA LEU A 622 -30.31 -7.68 -5.55
C LEU A 622 -30.70 -9.12 -5.19
N ALA A 623 -31.58 -9.32 -4.20
CA ALA A 623 -32.08 -10.64 -3.79
C ALA A 623 -32.87 -11.36 -4.89
N LYS A 624 -33.58 -10.60 -5.75
CA LYS A 624 -34.37 -11.12 -6.88
C LYS A 624 -33.60 -11.17 -8.21
N GLY A 625 -32.33 -10.78 -8.23
CA GLY A 625 -31.54 -10.69 -9.48
C GLY A 625 -32.04 -9.65 -10.49
N MET A 626 -32.87 -8.69 -10.05
CA MET A 626 -33.43 -7.62 -10.89
C MET A 626 -32.59 -6.33 -10.87
N ALA A 627 -31.59 -6.25 -10.01
CA ALA A 627 -30.64 -5.15 -9.97
C ALA A 627 -29.65 -5.23 -11.14
N SER A 628 -29.07 -4.10 -11.53
CA SER A 628 -28.03 -4.05 -12.56
C SER A 628 -26.97 -3.00 -12.24
N LEU A 629 -25.70 -3.36 -12.48
CA LEU A 629 -24.58 -2.43 -12.42
C LEU A 629 -24.41 -1.78 -13.80
N MET A 630 -24.37 -0.45 -13.85
CA MET A 630 -24.17 0.32 -15.06
C MET A 630 -22.94 1.21 -14.93
N ILE A 631 -22.04 1.10 -15.91
CA ILE A 631 -20.87 1.96 -16.05
C ILE A 631 -21.22 3.08 -17.02
N THR A 632 -20.88 4.31 -16.65
CA THR A 632 -21.10 5.52 -17.46
C THR A 632 -19.79 6.27 -17.63
N THR A 633 -19.59 6.82 -18.82
CA THR A 633 -18.43 7.64 -19.17
C THR A 633 -18.88 9.00 -19.66
N LYS A 634 -17.93 9.93 -19.89
CA LYS A 634 -18.23 11.24 -20.49
C LYS A 634 -18.74 11.11 -21.95
N GLY A 635 -18.32 10.06 -22.68
CA GLY A 635 -18.80 9.78 -24.04
C GLY A 635 -20.17 9.11 -24.06
N SER A 636 -20.42 8.22 -23.09
CA SER A 636 -21.61 7.37 -23.00
C SER A 636 -22.41 7.65 -21.70
N PRO A 637 -23.02 8.84 -21.55
CA PRO A 637 -23.68 9.25 -20.30
C PRO A 637 -24.99 8.49 -20.01
N ARG A 638 -25.54 7.77 -20.99
CA ARG A 638 -26.72 6.90 -20.82
C ARG A 638 -26.37 5.48 -20.35
N GLY A 639 -25.08 5.18 -20.18
CA GLY A 639 -24.55 3.84 -19.99
C GLY A 639 -23.62 3.48 -21.15
N GLU A 640 -22.46 2.90 -20.83
CA GLU A 640 -21.55 2.30 -21.81
C GLU A 640 -21.51 0.78 -21.69
N LEU A 641 -21.50 0.28 -20.45
CA LEU A 641 -21.51 -1.14 -20.11
C LEU A 641 -22.56 -1.38 -19.03
N ARG A 642 -23.24 -2.53 -19.07
CA ARG A 642 -24.17 -2.97 -18.03
C ARG A 642 -23.99 -4.45 -17.73
N GLY A 643 -24.30 -4.87 -16.50
CA GLY A 643 -24.42 -6.28 -16.11
C GLY A 643 -25.54 -6.47 -15.09
N GLN A 644 -26.16 -7.65 -15.09
CA GLN A 644 -27.23 -8.01 -14.17
C GLN A 644 -26.63 -8.57 -12.87
N VAL A 645 -27.11 -8.09 -11.71
CA VAL A 645 -26.54 -8.43 -10.40
C VAL A 645 -27.56 -9.18 -9.55
N HIS A 646 -27.20 -10.40 -9.15
CA HIS A 646 -27.96 -11.25 -8.25
C HIS A 646 -27.09 -11.57 -7.03
N ILE A 647 -27.56 -11.23 -5.83
CA ILE A 647 -26.92 -11.58 -4.55
C ILE A 647 -28.03 -12.08 -3.63
N ALA A 648 -28.13 -13.40 -3.46
CA ALA A 648 -29.04 -14.00 -2.50
C ALA A 648 -28.72 -13.48 -1.09
N ASN A 649 -29.68 -12.85 -0.42
CA ASN A 649 -29.48 -12.22 0.88
C ASN A 649 -30.79 -12.17 1.69
N GLN A 650 -30.65 -11.99 3.00
CA GLN A 650 -31.75 -11.87 3.97
C GLN A 650 -31.79 -10.47 4.60
N CYS A 651 -31.34 -9.44 3.87
CA CYS A 651 -31.17 -8.09 4.39
C CYS A 651 -32.48 -7.30 4.40
N GLU A 652 -33.20 -7.36 5.52
CA GLU A 652 -34.43 -6.58 5.75
C GLU A 652 -34.18 -5.21 6.40
N VAL A 653 -35.24 -4.41 6.49
CA VAL A 653 -35.16 -2.98 6.83
C VAL A 653 -35.03 -2.76 8.33
N GLY A 654 -33.83 -2.41 8.78
CA GLY A 654 -33.63 -1.71 10.06
C GLY A 654 -33.90 -2.54 11.31
N GLY A 655 -33.32 -3.74 11.43
CA GLY A 655 -33.41 -4.52 12.67
C GLY A 655 -32.26 -5.52 12.86
N LEU A 656 -31.54 -5.39 13.98
CA LEU A 656 -30.68 -6.47 14.50
C LEU A 656 -31.57 -7.56 15.12
N ARG A 657 -32.19 -8.40 14.27
CA ARG A 657 -32.78 -9.66 14.73
C ARG A 657 -31.68 -10.69 14.96
N LEU A 658 -31.08 -10.63 16.16
CA LEU A 658 -30.62 -11.85 16.84
C LEU A 658 -31.86 -12.64 17.28
N GLU A 659 -32.57 -13.23 16.33
CA GLU A 659 -33.51 -14.32 16.59
C GLU A 659 -32.69 -15.61 16.74
N ALA A 660 -33.05 -16.45 17.71
CA ALA A 660 -32.22 -17.58 18.09
C ALA A 660 -32.31 -18.72 17.07
N ALA A 661 -31.26 -18.90 16.26
CA ALA A 661 -30.99 -20.16 15.58
C ALA A 661 -30.50 -21.23 16.58
N GLY A 662 -31.33 -21.53 17.58
CA GLY A 662 -31.00 -22.40 18.71
C GLY A 662 -32.19 -22.59 19.65
N ALA A 663 -32.67 -23.84 19.69
CA ALA A 663 -33.84 -24.36 20.43
C ALA A 663 -35.23 -24.18 19.79
N GLU A 664 -36.05 -25.21 19.99
CA GLU A 664 -37.51 -25.33 19.79
C GLU A 664 -38.07 -25.18 18.35
N GLY A 665 -38.06 -26.32 17.63
CA GLY A 665 -38.72 -26.48 16.32
C GLY A 665 -39.26 -27.90 16.06
N VAL A 666 -39.61 -28.65 17.10
CA VAL A 666 -40.04 -30.06 16.99
C VAL A 666 -41.52 -30.16 16.63
N ARG A 667 -41.83 -30.58 15.38
CA ARG A 667 -43.07 -31.34 15.04
C ARG A 667 -43.02 -32.01 13.65
N ALA A 668 -42.74 -33.32 13.69
CA ALA A 668 -43.20 -34.42 12.83
C ALA A 668 -43.59 -34.17 11.35
N LEU A 669 -42.91 -34.88 10.44
CA LEU A 669 -43.54 -35.53 9.26
C LEU A 669 -42.61 -36.62 8.67
N GLY A 670 -43.10 -37.87 8.58
CA GLY A 670 -42.56 -38.93 7.69
C GLY A 670 -41.32 -39.73 8.14
N ALA A 671 -41.54 -40.93 8.68
CA ALA A 671 -40.62 -42.09 8.60
C ALA A 671 -41.37 -43.26 7.93
N PRO A 672 -40.69 -44.19 7.24
CA PRO A 672 -40.21 -45.45 7.86
C PRO A 672 -38.83 -45.91 7.28
N ASP A 673 -38.16 -47.01 7.67
CA ASP A 673 -38.12 -47.84 8.90
C ASP A 673 -36.84 -48.71 8.83
N THR A 674 -36.18 -49.04 9.96
CA THR A 674 -35.66 -50.39 10.34
C THR A 674 -34.68 -50.36 11.54
N ALA A 675 -34.81 -51.37 12.43
CA ALA A 675 -33.87 -51.92 13.45
C ALA A 675 -32.82 -50.99 14.14
N SER A 676 -32.81 -50.79 15.46
CA SER A 676 -32.56 -51.76 16.58
C SER A 676 -31.07 -52.22 16.65
N ALA A 677 -30.37 -52.28 17.78
CA ALA A 677 -30.79 -52.39 19.20
C ALA A 677 -30.03 -51.44 20.18
N ALA A 678 -30.13 -51.69 21.51
CA ALA A 678 -29.97 -50.67 22.56
C ALA A 678 -28.75 -50.83 23.54
N PRO A 679 -28.42 -49.80 24.37
CA PRO A 679 -27.44 -49.80 25.49
C PRO A 679 -28.21 -50.04 26.85
N PRO A 680 -28.01 -49.41 28.05
CA PRO A 680 -27.04 -48.41 28.60
C PRO A 680 -26.59 -48.63 30.09
N VAL A 681 -26.17 -47.54 30.79
CA VAL A 681 -26.12 -47.29 32.27
C VAL A 681 -24.81 -47.54 33.05
N VAL A 682 -24.24 -46.48 33.68
CA VAL A 682 -24.06 -46.23 35.15
C VAL A 682 -23.73 -44.73 35.41
N PRO A 683 -24.46 -44.01 36.30
CA PRO A 683 -24.07 -42.66 36.76
C PRO A 683 -24.08 -42.43 38.30
N GLY A 684 -23.29 -41.47 38.79
CA GLY A 684 -23.24 -40.93 40.17
C GLY A 684 -21.99 -40.03 40.36
N LEU A 685 -21.90 -39.05 41.27
CA LEU A 685 -22.76 -38.55 42.36
C LEU A 685 -22.70 -36.99 42.42
N PRO A 686 -23.67 -36.28 43.05
CA PRO A 686 -23.73 -34.81 43.07
C PRO A 686 -23.35 -34.15 44.42
N ALA A 687 -22.98 -32.85 44.42
CA ALA A 687 -22.95 -32.01 45.63
C ALA A 687 -23.06 -30.48 45.35
N LEU A 688 -23.78 -29.79 46.24
CA LEU A 688 -23.72 -28.35 46.58
C LEU A 688 -24.05 -27.26 45.52
N ALA A 689 -25.16 -26.57 45.78
CA ALA A 689 -25.61 -25.30 45.17
C ALA A 689 -26.70 -24.66 46.07
N PRO A 690 -27.15 -23.40 45.86
CA PRO A 690 -26.49 -22.23 45.27
C PRO A 690 -26.56 -20.97 46.17
N ALA A 691 -25.83 -19.91 45.82
CA ALA A 691 -26.06 -18.54 46.32
C ALA A 691 -26.47 -17.61 45.16
N LYS A 692 -27.50 -16.77 45.37
CA LYS A 692 -28.03 -15.85 44.35
C LYS A 692 -27.21 -14.56 44.24
N PRO A 693 -26.93 -14.11 43.02
CA PRO A 693 -27.12 -12.71 42.62
C PRO A 693 -28.33 -12.56 41.69
N GLY A 694 -28.95 -11.38 41.66
CA GLY A 694 -30.16 -11.11 40.87
C GLY A 694 -29.92 -10.26 39.61
N GLY A 695 -30.98 -10.14 38.79
CA GLY A 695 -31.05 -9.22 37.65
C GLY A 695 -30.65 -9.86 36.30
N PRO A 696 -31.55 -9.89 35.29
CA PRO A 696 -31.19 -10.36 33.96
C PRO A 696 -30.26 -9.35 33.27
N GLY A 697 -28.99 -9.71 33.11
CA GLY A 697 -28.02 -8.89 32.40
C GLY A 697 -28.42 -8.72 30.94
N ARG A 698 -28.78 -7.49 30.53
CA ARG A 698 -29.00 -7.15 29.12
C ARG A 698 -27.76 -7.54 28.29
N PRO A 699 -27.92 -8.05 27.05
CA PRO A 699 -26.80 -8.23 26.14
C PRO A 699 -26.03 -6.92 25.99
N ARG A 700 -24.70 -6.95 26.21
CA ARG A 700 -23.84 -5.80 25.96
C ARG A 700 -23.80 -5.57 24.44
N ASP A 701 -24.41 -4.49 23.98
CA ASP A 701 -24.35 -4.07 22.57
C ASP A 701 -22.88 -4.04 22.11
N PRO A 702 -22.49 -4.82 21.09
CA PRO A 702 -21.10 -4.87 20.63
C PRO A 702 -20.62 -3.54 20.01
N ASN A 703 -21.46 -2.50 19.91
CA ASN A 703 -21.14 -1.18 19.38
C ASN A 703 -20.92 -0.09 20.45
N THR A 704 -21.04 -0.39 21.75
CA THR A 704 -20.79 0.59 22.84
C THR A 704 -19.39 1.19 22.76
N CYS A 705 -19.28 2.49 23.03
CA CYS A 705 -18.01 3.18 23.25
C CYS A 705 -17.69 3.28 24.75
N PHE A 706 -16.42 3.44 25.09
CA PHE A 706 -15.97 3.69 26.47
C PHE A 706 -15.22 5.03 26.52
N PHE A 707 -15.63 5.93 27.42
CA PHE A 707 -15.09 7.28 27.51
C PHE A 707 -15.23 7.82 28.94
N GLU A 708 -14.17 8.39 29.49
CA GLU A 708 -14.15 8.99 30.84
C GLU A 708 -14.78 8.07 31.93
N GLY A 709 -14.47 6.78 31.86
CA GLY A 709 -14.99 5.75 32.78
C GLY A 709 -16.41 5.25 32.49
N GLN A 710 -17.16 5.90 31.59
CA GLN A 710 -18.54 5.55 31.27
C GLN A 710 -18.65 4.73 29.97
N GLN A 711 -19.53 3.73 29.95
CA GLN A 711 -19.97 3.09 28.70
C GLN A 711 -21.13 3.88 28.09
N ARG A 712 -20.97 4.30 26.83
CA ARG A 712 -21.96 5.05 26.05
C ARG A 712 -22.47 4.15 24.90
N PRO A 713 -23.80 3.94 24.74
CA PRO A 713 -24.32 3.13 23.64
C PRO A 713 -24.11 3.82 22.28
N HIS A 714 -24.16 3.05 21.18
CA HIS A 714 -24.03 3.62 19.84
C HIS A 714 -25.14 4.65 19.57
N GLY A 715 -24.74 5.83 19.10
CA GLY A 715 -25.64 6.97 18.84
C GLY A 715 -25.75 7.96 20.00
N ALA A 716 -25.27 7.60 21.20
CA ALA A 716 -25.22 8.53 22.33
C ALA A 716 -24.36 9.77 22.01
N ARG A 717 -24.79 10.92 22.54
CA ARG A 717 -24.07 12.21 22.53
C ARG A 717 -23.92 12.73 23.96
N TRP A 718 -22.79 13.35 24.27
CA TRP A 718 -22.50 13.95 25.59
C TRP A 718 -21.40 15.02 25.46
N ALA A 719 -21.36 15.98 26.38
CA ALA A 719 -20.18 16.83 26.55
C ALA A 719 -19.13 16.10 27.41
N PRO A 720 -17.82 16.20 27.12
CA PRO A 720 -16.76 15.59 27.93
C PRO A 720 -16.57 16.33 29.26
N ASN A 721 -16.05 15.64 30.27
CA ASN A 721 -15.78 16.23 31.59
C ASN A 721 -14.69 17.32 31.54
N TYR A 722 -13.77 17.26 30.56
CA TYR A 722 -12.72 18.28 30.40
C TYR A 722 -13.20 19.58 29.73
N ASP A 723 -14.33 19.55 29.02
CA ASP A 723 -14.92 20.71 28.34
C ASP A 723 -16.45 20.52 28.23
N PRO A 724 -17.21 20.80 29.32
CA PRO A 724 -18.64 20.56 29.38
C PRO A 724 -19.48 21.57 28.56
N LEU A 725 -18.85 22.62 28.02
CA LEU A 725 -19.54 23.74 27.36
C LEU A 725 -19.23 23.83 25.86
N CYS A 726 -17.97 23.63 25.45
CA CYS A 726 -17.50 23.86 24.09
C CYS A 726 -17.14 22.59 23.31
N SER A 727 -17.38 21.38 23.84
CA SER A 727 -17.10 20.11 23.15
C SER A 727 -18.31 19.17 23.13
N LEU A 728 -18.53 18.48 22.02
CA LEU A 728 -19.60 17.49 21.84
C LEU A 728 -19.05 16.15 21.36
N CYS A 729 -19.07 15.15 22.23
CA CYS A 729 -18.71 13.77 21.94
C CYS A 729 -19.90 12.93 21.46
N THR A 730 -19.66 12.05 20.48
CA THR A 730 -20.64 11.12 19.90
C THR A 730 -20.05 9.70 19.81
N CYS A 731 -20.85 8.67 20.13
CA CYS A 731 -20.44 7.26 20.01
C CYS A 731 -20.83 6.65 18.65
N GLN A 732 -19.84 6.32 17.81
CA GLN A 732 -20.04 5.69 16.50
C GLN A 732 -19.29 4.35 16.41
N ARG A 733 -20.02 3.24 16.68
CA ARG A 733 -19.52 1.84 16.62
C ARG A 733 -18.15 1.66 17.30
N ARG A 734 -18.13 1.75 18.64
CA ARG A 734 -16.94 1.77 19.53
C ARG A 734 -16.05 3.01 19.45
N THR A 735 -16.00 3.73 18.34
CA THR A 735 -15.21 4.97 18.22
C THR A 735 -15.96 6.15 18.86
N VAL A 736 -15.24 6.92 19.70
CA VAL A 736 -15.71 8.22 20.18
C VAL A 736 -15.18 9.30 19.24
N ILE A 737 -16.05 10.21 18.82
CA ILE A 737 -15.71 11.39 18.03
C ILE A 737 -16.14 12.60 18.85
N CYS A 738 -15.21 13.46 19.25
CA CYS A 738 -15.48 14.68 20.00
C CYS A 738 -15.12 15.89 19.13
N ASP A 739 -16.13 16.68 18.75
CA ASP A 739 -15.98 17.87 17.91
C ASP A 739 -16.23 19.13 18.77
N PRO A 740 -15.47 20.22 18.55
CA PRO A 740 -15.72 21.50 19.24
C PRO A 740 -16.98 22.19 18.71
N VAL A 741 -17.67 22.92 19.57
CA VAL A 741 -18.88 23.70 19.25
C VAL A 741 -18.49 24.91 18.39
N VAL A 742 -18.83 24.85 17.09
CA VAL A 742 -18.54 25.94 16.15
C VAL A 742 -19.63 27.00 16.24
N CYS A 743 -19.32 28.11 16.90
CA CYS A 743 -20.25 29.22 17.09
C CYS A 743 -20.46 30.05 15.80
N PRO A 744 -21.69 30.58 15.57
CA PRO A 744 -21.94 31.55 14.53
C PRO A 744 -21.25 32.89 14.85
N PRO A 745 -20.83 33.67 13.84
CA PRO A 745 -20.27 35.00 14.07
C PRO A 745 -21.34 35.95 14.63
N PRO A 746 -21.08 36.67 15.73
CA PRO A 746 -22.08 37.55 16.36
C PRO A 746 -22.33 38.82 15.52
N SER A 747 -23.56 39.32 15.56
CA SER A 747 -24.06 40.42 14.73
C SER A 747 -23.93 41.82 15.37
N CYS A 748 -22.97 42.01 16.27
CA CYS A 748 -22.80 43.24 17.05
C CYS A 748 -21.31 43.55 17.30
N PRO A 749 -20.95 44.83 17.53
CA PRO A 749 -19.54 45.23 17.71
C PRO A 749 -18.93 44.78 19.05
N HIS A 750 -19.76 44.53 20.07
CA HIS A 750 -19.33 44.15 21.42
C HIS A 750 -20.11 42.92 21.90
N PRO A 751 -19.79 41.72 21.39
CA PRO A 751 -20.43 40.49 21.81
C PRO A 751 -19.87 40.05 23.17
N VAL A 752 -20.74 39.59 24.06
CA VAL A 752 -20.43 39.20 25.44
C VAL A 752 -20.53 37.68 25.56
N GLN A 753 -19.47 37.03 26.03
CA GLN A 753 -19.51 35.60 26.34
C GLN A 753 -20.08 35.39 27.75
N ALA A 754 -21.28 34.82 27.83
CA ALA A 754 -21.88 34.45 29.10
C ALA A 754 -21.13 33.23 29.70
N PRO A 755 -20.93 33.16 31.03
CA PRO A 755 -20.12 32.10 31.65
C PRO A 755 -20.68 30.69 31.38
N ASP A 756 -22.00 30.56 31.22
CA ASP A 756 -22.70 29.30 30.99
C ASP A 756 -22.88 28.96 29.49
N GLN A 757 -22.24 29.69 28.57
CA GLN A 757 -22.43 29.53 27.12
C GLN A 757 -21.10 29.57 26.36
N CYS A 758 -20.86 28.57 25.49
CA CYS A 758 -19.68 28.55 24.63
C CYS A 758 -19.65 29.72 23.62
N CYS A 759 -20.82 30.15 23.14
CA CYS A 759 -20.92 31.14 22.07
C CYS A 759 -21.20 32.55 22.63
N PRO A 760 -20.49 33.58 22.12
CA PRO A 760 -20.69 34.94 22.60
C PRO A 760 -21.99 35.54 22.01
N VAL A 761 -22.81 36.09 22.89
CA VAL A 761 -24.13 36.65 22.58
C VAL A 761 -24.09 38.17 22.52
N CYS A 762 -24.96 38.78 21.72
CA CYS A 762 -25.07 40.23 21.68
C CYS A 762 -25.87 40.72 22.89
N PRO A 763 -25.34 41.62 23.74
CA PRO A 763 -26.09 42.16 24.87
C PRO A 763 -27.24 43.01 24.35
N GLU A 764 -28.48 42.64 24.69
CA GLU A 764 -29.66 43.39 24.31
C GLU A 764 -29.66 44.76 24.99
N LYS A 765 -29.58 45.83 24.20
CA LYS A 765 -29.93 47.16 24.68
C LYS A 765 -31.45 47.26 24.74
N GLN A 766 -31.97 47.36 25.95
CA GLN A 766 -33.35 47.78 26.18
C GLN A 766 -33.52 49.21 25.65
N ASP A 767 -34.40 49.41 24.67
CA ASP A 767 -35.30 50.57 24.60
C ASP A 767 -36.33 50.46 23.46
N VAL A 768 -37.56 50.94 23.74
CA VAL A 768 -38.47 51.69 22.83
C VAL A 768 -38.70 51.06 21.42
N ARG A 769 -39.74 50.22 21.19
CA ARG A 769 -41.15 50.62 20.93
C ARG A 769 -41.25 51.82 19.95
N ASP A 770 -41.82 51.77 18.76
CA ASP A 770 -43.00 51.04 18.25
C ASP A 770 -42.95 50.92 16.71
N LEU A 771 -43.65 49.93 16.13
CA LEU A 771 -44.57 50.07 14.96
C LEU A 771 -45.13 48.68 14.54
N PRO A 772 -46.47 48.44 14.60
CA PRO A 772 -47.07 47.17 14.20
C PRO A 772 -47.63 47.19 12.76
N GLY A 773 -47.35 46.17 11.94
CA GLY A 773 -47.84 46.14 10.55
C GLY A 773 -47.75 44.81 9.78
N LEU A 774 -48.72 43.90 10.01
CA LEU A 774 -49.12 42.76 9.15
C LEU A 774 -48.07 41.64 8.86
N PRO A 775 -48.50 40.43 8.46
CA PRO A 775 -49.57 39.62 9.05
C PRO A 775 -49.11 38.18 9.37
N ARG A 776 -49.72 37.51 10.37
CA ARG A 776 -49.48 36.08 10.64
C ARG A 776 -50.34 35.18 9.73
N SER A 777 -49.71 34.33 8.92
CA SER A 777 -50.39 33.21 8.23
C SER A 777 -49.38 32.15 7.76
N ARG A 778 -49.65 30.88 8.10
CA ARG A 778 -49.55 29.63 7.28
C ARG A 778 -48.36 29.46 6.29
N ASP A 779 -47.64 28.33 6.21
CA ASP A 779 -47.85 26.97 6.77
C ASP A 779 -46.51 26.25 7.07
N PRO A 780 -46.47 25.22 7.93
CA PRO A 780 -45.27 24.46 8.26
C PRO A 780 -44.91 23.39 7.19
N GLY A 781 -44.89 23.77 5.91
CA GLY A 781 -44.80 22.84 4.77
C GLY A 781 -43.61 23.02 3.81
N GLU A 782 -42.94 24.18 3.79
CA GLU A 782 -41.91 24.51 2.80
C GLU A 782 -40.49 24.55 3.38
N GLY A 783 -39.75 23.44 3.25
CA GLY A 783 -38.36 23.34 3.66
C GLY A 783 -37.62 22.16 3.04
N CYS A 784 -36.29 22.26 3.04
CA CYS A 784 -35.37 21.26 2.52
C CYS A 784 -34.59 20.62 3.69
N TYR A 785 -34.35 19.31 3.60
CA TYR A 785 -33.49 18.58 4.54
C TYR A 785 -32.06 18.48 3.99
N PHE A 786 -31.05 18.59 4.86
CA PHE A 786 -29.64 18.48 4.45
C PHE A 786 -28.91 17.35 5.20
N ASP A 787 -28.59 16.27 4.48
CA ASP A 787 -27.96 15.05 5.04
C ASP A 787 -26.62 15.30 5.75
N GLY A 788 -25.86 16.33 5.34
CA GLY A 788 -24.52 16.60 5.88
C GLY A 788 -24.51 16.95 7.37
N ASP A 789 -25.50 17.74 7.82
CA ASP A 789 -25.64 18.15 9.23
C ASP A 789 -26.95 17.68 9.88
N ARG A 790 -27.83 17.02 9.11
CA ARG A 790 -29.15 16.52 9.51
C ARG A 790 -30.14 17.63 9.92
N SER A 791 -29.95 18.85 9.44
CA SER A 791 -30.84 19.98 9.72
C SER A 791 -31.95 20.15 8.67
N TRP A 792 -33.09 20.68 9.13
CA TRP A 792 -34.15 21.22 8.28
C TRP A 792 -33.93 22.71 8.06
N ARG A 793 -34.20 23.19 6.84
CA ARG A 793 -33.91 24.56 6.41
C ARG A 793 -35.07 25.09 5.56
N ALA A 794 -35.62 26.24 5.93
CA ALA A 794 -36.81 26.80 5.27
C ALA A 794 -36.55 27.15 3.79
N ALA A 795 -37.62 27.20 2.99
CA ALA A 795 -37.58 27.65 1.60
C ALA A 795 -36.82 28.97 1.43
N GLY A 796 -36.00 29.06 0.37
CA GLY A 796 -35.22 30.25 0.02
C GLY A 796 -33.95 30.48 0.87
N THR A 797 -33.77 29.77 1.99
CA THR A 797 -32.56 29.94 2.84
C THR A 797 -31.27 29.54 2.12
N ARG A 798 -30.17 30.24 2.42
CA ARG A 798 -28.81 29.95 1.93
C ARG A 798 -27.85 29.72 3.10
N TRP A 799 -26.93 28.77 2.98
CA TRP A 799 -25.94 28.44 4.01
C TRP A 799 -24.64 27.85 3.45
N HIS A 800 -23.58 27.86 4.25
CA HIS A 800 -22.40 27.03 4.01
C HIS A 800 -22.61 25.64 4.64
N PRO A 801 -22.45 24.53 3.90
CA PRO A 801 -22.73 23.21 4.43
C PRO A 801 -21.66 22.75 5.43
N VAL A 802 -22.08 22.05 6.48
CA VAL A 802 -21.20 21.24 7.33
C VAL A 802 -21.26 19.80 6.83
N VAL A 803 -20.10 19.19 6.58
CA VAL A 803 -20.01 17.82 6.03
C VAL A 803 -18.95 17.02 6.80
N PRO A 804 -19.34 16.12 7.72
CA PRO A 804 -18.41 15.23 8.42
C PRO A 804 -17.62 14.35 7.42
N PRO A 805 -16.29 14.12 7.63
CA PRO A 805 -15.43 14.60 8.71
C PRO A 805 -14.74 15.96 8.44
N PHE A 806 -15.16 16.71 7.42
CA PHE A 806 -14.46 17.92 6.94
C PHE A 806 -14.91 19.23 7.61
N GLY A 807 -16.02 19.23 8.35
CA GLY A 807 -16.55 20.42 9.01
C GLY A 807 -17.23 21.41 8.04
N LEU A 808 -17.15 22.70 8.35
CA LEU A 808 -17.84 23.79 7.64
C LEU A 808 -17.12 24.21 6.35
N ILE A 809 -17.81 24.08 5.21
CA ILE A 809 -17.22 24.35 3.88
C ILE A 809 -17.61 25.75 3.39
N LYS A 810 -16.85 26.79 3.76
CA LYS A 810 -17.01 28.17 3.23
C LYS A 810 -16.90 28.29 1.69
N CYS A 811 -16.44 27.25 0.99
CA CYS A 811 -16.34 27.23 -0.48
C CYS A 811 -17.60 26.78 -1.24
N ALA A 812 -18.67 26.36 -0.55
CA ALA A 812 -19.93 26.01 -1.17
C ALA A 812 -21.08 26.80 -0.52
N VAL A 813 -22.04 27.27 -1.31
CA VAL A 813 -23.28 27.87 -0.82
C VAL A 813 -24.43 26.97 -1.23
N CYS A 814 -25.06 26.35 -0.25
CA CYS A 814 -26.27 25.55 -0.44
C CYS A 814 -27.51 26.45 -0.29
N THR A 815 -28.49 26.25 -1.16
CA THR A 815 -29.74 27.02 -1.21
C THR A 815 -30.93 26.05 -1.23
N CYS A 816 -31.94 26.30 -0.38
CA CYS A 816 -33.17 25.51 -0.39
C CYS A 816 -34.13 26.05 -1.45
N LYS A 817 -34.44 25.24 -2.49
CA LYS A 817 -35.43 25.59 -3.50
C LYS A 817 -36.84 25.23 -3.01
N GLY A 818 -37.61 26.24 -2.57
CA GLY A 818 -38.95 26.04 -1.97
C GLY A 818 -39.85 25.12 -2.77
N GLY A 819 -40.04 25.41 -4.06
CA GLY A 819 -40.91 24.63 -4.95
C GLY A 819 -40.44 23.21 -5.33
N THR A 820 -39.31 22.70 -4.82
CA THR A 820 -38.90 21.30 -5.03
C THR A 820 -38.41 20.56 -3.78
N GLY A 821 -38.18 21.26 -2.65
CA GLY A 821 -37.56 20.67 -1.46
C GLY A 821 -36.08 20.28 -1.65
N GLU A 822 -35.49 20.55 -2.82
CA GLU A 822 -34.10 20.21 -3.11
C GLU A 822 -33.11 21.23 -2.54
N VAL A 823 -32.01 20.71 -2.00
CA VAL A 823 -30.82 21.50 -1.67
C VAL A 823 -29.94 21.65 -2.90
N HIS A 824 -29.80 22.87 -3.41
CA HIS A 824 -28.88 23.18 -4.51
C HIS A 824 -27.61 23.85 -4.00
N CYS A 825 -26.46 23.17 -4.08
CA CYS A 825 -25.17 23.69 -3.63
C CYS A 825 -24.31 24.17 -4.80
N GLU A 826 -24.08 25.48 -4.88
CA GLU A 826 -23.17 26.13 -5.82
C GLU A 826 -21.78 26.33 -5.20
N LYS A 827 -20.73 26.35 -6.04
CA LYS A 827 -19.36 26.63 -5.59
C LYS A 827 -19.09 28.14 -5.63
N VAL A 828 -18.55 28.68 -4.53
CA VAL A 828 -18.15 30.09 -4.45
C VAL A 828 -17.13 30.42 -5.56
N GLN A 829 -17.49 31.40 -6.39
CA GLN A 829 -16.63 31.90 -7.46
C GLN A 829 -15.76 33.04 -6.91
N CYS A 830 -14.45 32.83 -6.90
CA CYS A 830 -13.51 33.84 -6.40
C CYS A 830 -13.09 34.84 -7.50
N PRO A 831 -12.90 36.12 -7.16
CA PRO A 831 -12.38 37.11 -8.11
C PRO A 831 -10.99 36.72 -8.61
N ARG A 832 -10.67 37.11 -9.86
CA ARG A 832 -9.31 36.96 -10.40
C ARG A 832 -8.39 37.97 -9.71
N LEU A 833 -7.26 37.50 -9.19
CA LEU A 833 -6.28 38.31 -8.46
C LEU A 833 -5.05 38.54 -9.35
N ALA A 834 -4.56 39.78 -9.39
CA ALA A 834 -3.43 40.19 -10.24
C ALA A 834 -2.05 40.11 -9.54
N CYS A 835 -2.01 39.84 -8.23
CA CYS A 835 -0.76 39.73 -7.48
C CYS A 835 -0.10 38.35 -7.61
N ALA A 836 1.25 38.31 -7.56
CA ALA A 836 2.03 37.08 -7.70
C ALA A 836 1.87 36.08 -6.54
N GLN A 837 1.57 36.56 -5.32
CA GLN A 837 1.38 35.73 -4.12
C GLN A 837 0.07 36.07 -3.40
N PRO A 838 -1.08 35.58 -3.90
CA PRO A 838 -2.36 35.73 -3.22
C PRO A 838 -2.45 34.78 -2.01
N VAL A 839 -2.79 35.33 -0.84
CA VAL A 839 -2.85 34.65 0.47
C VAL A 839 -4.29 34.47 0.93
N ARG A 840 -4.56 33.52 1.82
CA ARG A 840 -5.84 33.49 2.57
C ARG A 840 -5.62 34.27 3.87
N VAL A 841 -6.56 35.14 4.23
CA VAL A 841 -6.48 35.91 5.48
C VAL A 841 -6.72 34.99 6.67
N ASN A 842 -7.79 34.19 6.63
CA ASN A 842 -8.00 33.07 7.57
C ASN A 842 -7.86 31.72 6.85
N PRO A 843 -7.36 30.65 7.52
CA PRO A 843 -7.24 29.31 6.93
C PRO A 843 -8.54 28.76 6.33
N THR A 844 -9.70 29.19 6.86
CA THR A 844 -11.03 28.74 6.45
C THR A 844 -11.63 29.49 5.27
N ASP A 845 -11.06 30.63 4.84
CA ASP A 845 -11.64 31.49 3.81
C ASP A 845 -11.54 30.86 2.43
N CYS A 846 -12.65 30.84 1.66
CA CYS A 846 -12.60 30.18 0.35
C CYS A 846 -11.63 30.89 -0.60
N CYS A 847 -11.81 32.20 -0.73
CA CYS A 847 -11.07 33.03 -1.66
C CYS A 847 -9.82 33.61 -1.02
N LYS A 848 -8.76 33.69 -1.82
CA LYS A 848 -7.55 34.42 -1.49
C LYS A 848 -7.77 35.93 -1.66
N GLN A 849 -6.90 36.72 -1.07
CA GLN A 849 -6.78 38.17 -1.24
C GLN A 849 -5.32 38.50 -1.61
N CYS A 850 -5.09 39.66 -2.22
CA CYS A 850 -3.74 40.18 -2.34
C CYS A 850 -3.33 40.87 -1.02
N PRO A 851 -2.11 40.66 -0.51
CA PRO A 851 -1.67 41.32 0.71
C PRO A 851 -1.64 42.84 0.49
N VAL A 852 -2.24 43.59 1.42
CA VAL A 852 -2.36 45.05 1.36
C VAL A 852 -0.99 45.66 1.66
N GLY A 853 -0.20 45.93 0.63
CA GLY A 853 1.15 46.49 0.77
C GLY A 853 2.02 46.46 -0.50
N SER A 854 1.72 45.60 -1.48
CA SER A 854 2.43 45.62 -2.77
C SER A 854 1.74 46.53 -3.79
N GLY A 855 2.24 47.77 -3.90
CA GLY A 855 1.86 48.72 -4.94
C GLY A 855 2.25 48.25 -6.35
N ALA A 856 1.74 48.95 -7.37
CA ALA A 856 1.92 48.56 -8.77
C ALA A 856 3.36 48.76 -9.28
N HIS A 857 3.84 47.78 -10.06
CA HIS A 857 4.84 48.02 -11.10
C HIS A 857 4.36 47.39 -12.41
N PRO A 858 4.09 48.20 -13.46
CA PRO A 858 3.71 47.69 -14.78
C PRO A 858 4.95 47.32 -15.61
N GLN A 859 4.73 46.44 -16.59
CA GLN A 859 5.57 46.20 -17.78
C GLN A 859 7.09 46.03 -17.57
N LEU A 860 7.54 44.78 -17.60
CA LEU A 860 8.53 44.39 -18.59
C LEU A 860 8.20 42.97 -19.07
N GLY A 861 8.26 42.75 -20.38
CA GLY A 861 8.10 41.42 -20.98
C GLY A 861 9.38 41.03 -21.69
N ASP A 862 9.64 39.73 -21.81
CA ASP A 862 10.68 39.17 -22.69
C ASP A 862 10.31 37.72 -23.06
N PRO A 863 10.88 37.14 -24.14
CA PRO A 863 10.14 36.22 -25.00
C PRO A 863 10.50 34.74 -24.80
N MET A 864 9.75 33.88 -25.50
CA MET A 864 10.18 32.51 -25.77
C MET A 864 11.26 32.49 -26.86
N GLN A 865 12.55 32.35 -26.53
CA GLN A 865 13.56 31.63 -27.33
C GLN A 865 14.96 31.57 -26.65
N ALA A 866 15.73 30.53 -27.02
CA ALA A 866 17.19 30.34 -26.96
C ALA A 866 18.04 30.84 -25.76
N ASP A 867 18.82 29.91 -25.19
CA ASP A 867 20.20 30.09 -24.68
C ASP A 867 20.55 31.35 -23.85
N GLY A 868 19.65 31.76 -22.95
CA GLY A 868 19.92 32.80 -21.95
C GLY A 868 20.97 32.39 -20.88
N PRO A 869 21.64 33.35 -20.21
CA PRO A 869 22.75 33.07 -19.30
C PRO A 869 22.36 32.22 -18.07
N ARG A 870 23.25 31.29 -17.65
CA ARG A 870 23.03 30.34 -16.54
C ARG A 870 23.20 30.96 -15.15
N GLY A 871 22.39 31.97 -14.83
CA GLY A 871 22.35 32.55 -13.49
C GLY A 871 21.83 31.57 -12.43
N CYS A 872 22.39 31.69 -11.21
CA CYS A 872 22.11 30.85 -10.06
C CYS A 872 20.96 31.42 -9.23
N ARG A 873 20.21 30.54 -8.53
CA ARG A 873 19.12 30.96 -7.63
C ARG A 873 19.39 30.51 -6.21
N PHE A 874 19.58 31.47 -5.30
CA PHE A 874 19.89 31.23 -3.89
C PHE A 874 18.95 32.02 -2.98
N ALA A 875 18.39 31.39 -1.94
CA ALA A 875 17.41 31.97 -0.99
C ALA A 875 16.16 32.67 -1.62
N GLY A 876 15.94 32.53 -2.93
CA GLY A 876 14.87 33.21 -3.67
C GLY A 876 15.38 34.34 -4.58
N GLN A 877 16.55 34.91 -4.28
CA GLN A 877 17.28 35.86 -5.11
C GLN A 877 17.96 35.15 -6.31
N TRP A 878 18.31 35.93 -7.34
CA TRP A 878 18.95 35.45 -8.57
C TRP A 878 20.26 36.20 -8.80
N PHE A 879 21.30 35.46 -9.17
CA PHE A 879 22.67 35.95 -9.30
C PHE A 879 23.20 35.55 -10.69
N PRO A 880 23.72 36.47 -11.52
CA PRO A 880 24.32 36.11 -12.81
C PRO A 880 25.49 35.14 -12.65
N GLU A 881 25.80 34.41 -13.72
CA GLU A 881 27.04 33.65 -13.88
C GLU A 881 28.26 34.49 -13.43
N SER A 882 29.16 33.89 -12.65
CA SER A 882 30.33 34.51 -12.01
C SER A 882 30.12 35.54 -10.90
N GLN A 883 28.91 36.07 -10.62
CA GLN A 883 28.67 37.00 -9.50
C GLN A 883 28.95 36.33 -8.14
N SER A 884 29.52 37.09 -7.20
CA SER A 884 29.71 36.69 -5.80
C SER A 884 28.81 37.47 -4.81
N TRP A 885 28.43 36.84 -3.70
CA TRP A 885 27.59 37.39 -2.62
C TRP A 885 27.82 36.66 -1.29
N HIS A 886 27.47 37.28 -0.15
CA HIS A 886 27.34 36.57 1.12
C HIS A 886 25.91 36.03 1.29
N PRO A 887 25.71 34.78 1.73
CA PRO A 887 24.37 34.21 1.86
C PRO A 887 23.64 34.77 3.10
N SER A 888 22.45 35.32 2.89
CA SER A 888 21.52 35.64 3.99
C SER A 888 20.73 34.41 4.41
N VAL A 889 20.81 34.05 5.69
CA VAL A 889 20.19 32.85 6.27
C VAL A 889 19.27 33.24 7.44
N PRO A 890 17.94 33.30 7.26
CA PRO A 890 17.02 33.56 8.37
C PRO A 890 17.08 32.45 9.44
N PRO A 891 17.06 32.77 10.75
CA PRO A 891 16.95 34.10 11.37
C PRO A 891 18.29 34.82 11.61
N PHE A 892 19.43 34.26 11.17
CA PHE A 892 20.78 34.71 11.53
C PHE A 892 21.30 35.94 10.78
N GLY A 893 20.73 36.27 9.60
CA GLY A 893 21.13 37.44 8.81
C GLY A 893 22.17 37.11 7.73
N GLU A 894 22.97 38.10 7.32
CA GLU A 894 24.01 37.96 6.29
C GLU A 894 25.29 37.30 6.85
N MET A 895 25.69 36.17 6.27
CA MET A 895 26.85 35.41 6.70
C MET A 895 28.15 35.96 6.09
N SER A 896 28.64 37.09 6.60
CA SER A 896 29.82 37.83 6.10
C SER A 896 31.20 37.12 6.18
N CYS A 897 31.20 35.81 6.48
CA CYS A 897 32.36 34.90 6.43
C CYS A 897 32.26 33.85 5.31
N ILE A 898 31.19 33.86 4.50
CA ILE A 898 30.92 32.86 3.46
C ILE A 898 30.77 33.58 2.14
N THR A 899 31.71 33.37 1.23
CA THR A 899 31.68 33.93 -0.13
C THR A 899 31.06 32.90 -1.07
N CYS A 900 29.81 33.12 -1.45
CA CYS A 900 29.16 32.37 -2.53
C CYS A 900 29.48 33.00 -3.88
N ARG A 901 29.62 32.18 -4.92
CA ARG A 901 29.83 32.56 -6.32
C ARG A 901 28.96 31.70 -7.23
N CYS A 902 28.42 32.27 -8.30
CA CYS A 902 27.66 31.51 -9.29
C CYS A 902 28.59 30.83 -10.32
N GLY A 903 28.44 29.52 -10.52
CA GLY A 903 29.16 28.73 -11.52
C GLY A 903 28.25 27.76 -12.26
N ALA A 904 28.10 27.93 -13.58
CA ALA A 904 27.31 27.08 -14.47
C ALA A 904 25.84 26.85 -14.05
N GLY A 905 25.23 27.81 -13.35
CA GLY A 905 23.89 27.72 -12.75
C GLY A 905 23.83 27.11 -11.34
N VAL A 906 24.97 26.73 -10.76
CA VAL A 906 25.09 26.20 -9.39
C VAL A 906 25.80 27.21 -8.48
N PRO A 907 25.27 27.53 -7.28
CA PRO A 907 26.01 28.32 -6.30
C PRO A 907 27.16 27.48 -5.71
N HIS A 908 28.37 28.02 -5.71
CA HIS A 908 29.54 27.46 -5.01
C HIS A 908 29.90 28.40 -3.88
N CYS A 909 29.92 27.93 -2.64
CA CYS A 909 30.15 28.77 -1.47
C CYS A 909 31.38 28.28 -0.70
N GLU A 910 32.36 29.17 -0.59
CA GLU A 910 33.60 28.96 0.17
C GLU A 910 33.56 29.80 1.44
N ARG A 911 34.40 29.46 2.41
CA ARG A 911 34.52 30.17 3.69
C ARG A 911 35.88 30.86 3.76
N ASP A 912 35.89 32.11 4.21
CA ASP A 912 37.14 32.85 4.40
C ASP A 912 37.94 32.24 5.57
N ASP A 913 39.04 31.54 5.27
CA ASP A 913 39.92 30.94 6.27
C ASP A 913 40.81 32.02 6.91
N CYS A 914 40.35 32.56 8.03
CA CYS A 914 41.10 33.56 8.79
C CYS A 914 42.32 32.94 9.49
N SER A 915 43.50 33.07 8.89
CA SER A 915 44.79 32.62 9.44
C SER A 915 44.98 33.08 10.88
N LEU A 916 45.15 32.11 11.79
CA LEU A 916 45.19 32.24 13.26
C LEU A 916 45.89 33.53 13.79
N PRO A 917 45.13 34.56 14.23
CA PRO A 917 45.68 35.74 14.89
C PRO A 917 45.72 35.53 16.41
N LEU A 918 46.91 35.66 17.02
CA LEU A 918 47.12 35.45 18.45
C LEU A 918 46.26 36.39 19.32
N SER A 919 45.55 35.82 20.29
CA SER A 919 45.12 36.40 21.58
C SER A 919 44.82 37.92 21.66
N CYS A 920 44.14 38.51 20.67
CA CYS A 920 43.74 39.92 20.74
C CYS A 920 42.49 40.10 21.61
N GLY A 921 42.62 40.91 22.67
CA GLY A 921 41.52 41.27 23.57
C GLY A 921 40.36 42.03 22.91
N SER A 922 39.29 42.22 23.68
CA SER A 922 37.98 42.71 23.22
C SER A 922 38.02 44.02 22.43
N GLY A 923 37.62 43.96 21.16
CA GLY A 923 37.33 45.12 20.31
C GLY A 923 37.54 44.83 18.83
N LYS A 924 36.45 44.73 18.05
CA LYS A 924 36.49 44.79 16.58
C LYS A 924 35.12 44.93 15.91
N GLU A 925 35.16 45.50 14.71
CA GLU A 925 34.01 45.80 13.87
C GLU A 925 33.59 44.61 12.98
N SER A 926 32.44 44.74 12.30
CA SER A 926 31.74 43.67 11.59
C SER A 926 32.36 43.26 10.23
N ARG A 927 33.50 42.55 10.24
CA ARG A 927 34.03 41.79 9.09
C ARG A 927 34.64 40.46 9.55
N CYS A 928 34.66 39.46 8.66
CA CYS A 928 35.05 38.09 9.05
C CYS A 928 36.42 37.98 9.73
N CYS A 929 37.50 38.45 9.07
CA CYS A 929 38.86 38.29 9.58
C CYS A 929 39.34 39.50 10.39
N SER A 930 39.47 39.26 11.68
CA SER A 930 39.68 40.21 12.77
C SER A 930 41.11 40.79 12.87
N ARG A 931 41.56 41.60 11.90
CA ARG A 931 42.87 42.32 11.98
C ARG A 931 43.00 43.16 13.26
N CYS A 932 44.08 43.01 14.02
CA CYS A 932 44.31 43.80 15.24
C CYS A 932 45.04 45.10 14.91
N THR A 933 44.52 46.24 15.38
CA THR A 933 45.10 47.57 15.18
C THR A 933 46.19 47.85 16.22
N ALA A 934 47.40 48.13 15.79
CA ALA A 934 48.54 48.40 16.67
C ALA A 934 48.52 49.85 17.19
N HIS A 935 47.91 50.09 18.34
CA HIS A 935 47.89 51.42 18.98
C HIS A 935 48.51 51.44 20.38
N ARG A 936 49.39 52.42 20.56
CA ARG A 936 50.15 52.73 21.79
C ARG A 936 49.24 52.89 23.02
N ARG A 937 49.72 52.42 24.17
CA ARG A 937 49.43 53.03 25.49
C ARG A 937 50.73 53.29 26.26
N PRO A 938 50.77 54.27 27.17
CA PRO A 938 52.01 54.87 27.66
C PRO A 938 52.60 54.15 28.89
N ALA A 939 53.83 54.53 29.20
CA ALA A 939 54.55 54.28 30.46
C ALA A 939 54.59 55.58 31.31
N PRO A 940 55.04 55.57 32.58
CA PRO A 940 54.81 54.56 33.62
C PRO A 940 54.42 55.19 35.00
N GLU A 941 54.34 54.35 36.04
CA GLU A 941 54.72 54.63 37.44
C GLU A 941 53.85 55.50 38.42
N THR A 942 53.94 55.07 39.69
CA THR A 942 53.78 55.80 40.98
C THR A 942 52.49 56.54 41.39
N ARG A 943 51.67 55.85 42.21
CA ARG A 943 51.46 56.05 43.68
C ARG A 943 50.87 57.38 44.24
N THR A 944 50.17 57.22 45.38
CA THR A 944 49.91 58.18 46.50
C THR A 944 48.67 59.09 46.44
N ASP A 945 47.56 58.55 46.99
CA ASP A 945 46.71 59.14 48.06
C ASP A 945 45.74 60.33 47.77
N PRO A 946 44.74 60.58 48.67
CA PRO A 946 43.41 61.11 48.27
C PRO A 946 43.12 62.54 48.78
N GLU A 947 41.93 63.11 48.48
CA GLU A 947 40.85 63.46 49.46
C GLU A 947 39.62 64.13 48.78
N LEU A 948 38.46 64.11 49.47
CA LEU A 948 37.32 65.06 49.48
C LEU A 948 36.50 65.46 48.20
N GLU A 949 35.16 65.40 48.37
CA GLU A 949 34.11 66.37 47.91
C GLU A 949 33.91 66.75 46.41
N LYS A 950 32.70 67.09 45.89
CA LYS A 950 31.28 67.01 46.34
C LYS A 950 30.34 67.09 45.11
N GLU A 951 29.01 67.11 45.36
CA GLU A 951 27.90 67.81 44.66
C GLU A 951 28.21 68.70 43.41
N ALA A 952 27.33 68.86 42.39
CA ALA A 952 25.98 68.32 42.12
C ALA A 952 25.60 68.53 40.62
N GLU A 953 24.28 68.58 40.33
CA GLU A 953 23.52 69.18 39.20
C GLU A 953 24.27 69.88 38.04
N GLY A 954 23.81 69.84 36.78
CA GLY A 954 22.59 69.25 36.21
C GLY A 954 22.06 70.07 35.02
N SER A 955 21.75 69.41 33.88
CA SER A 955 21.01 69.97 32.72
C SER A 955 20.57 68.85 31.77
#